data_AF-A0AA39JQV5-F1
#
_entry.id   AF-A0AA39JQV5-F1
#
_cell.length_a   1.000
_cell.length_b   1.000
_cell.length_c   1.000
_cell.angle_alpha   90.00
_cell.angle_beta   90.00
_cell.angle_gamma   90.00
#
_symmetry.space_group_name_H-M   'P 1'
#
loop_
_entity.id
_entity.type
_entity.pdbx_description
1 polymer ?
#
loop_
_entity_poly.entity_id
_entity_poly.type
_entity_poly.pdbx_seq_one_letter_code
_entity_poly.pdbx_strand_id
1 'polypeptide(L)'
;MPNVGLPTYTQKGRRFQGLWTRKVYLPIPGIPGRRLRIYVLDSARLQQFGASRLSRRRGFLLICVACAAMVVTVMSLKKTFGRTDPWVEPYRPQSDPPTLVFQRDDLKRIWSWEIASGHYPSRQSIPKQIGFKSSPPNPALPAQQRTIRPSRYRPPPTVVTTRADTDTIGVGPKRIYLDIQSSLPDVAYPPRPVPGSVADLDILMKHCDFSTGKYVRDCLEVLRLGAGLDNGERVRRGEMDDWKYIYLEDDAHDIENLTNDDEDAITPHPIFRPPPAASSKEDPNAGLPKKPDAEWEPQVALSEPLTHRASSAKCDPENPRLFHMFWTGPFTDKPYLALLSFLFTQNTGIHLRDKQLDEGVCRPQFWLWINPGPAASMPNPNAVRDMFEGLKLSPWASPFLHPRFKDVIKFKLWNTTEQLDGIPELKDEWRVLKDALFNSGGYVISVPVEASSSNGTSTAATEEEDMVNRAGSKSSSSYDRLSVILSDMARFVLCHRFGGIYLDADTIFLRDWEELWGWTGAFAYRWSRLEKYNTAVLRMTKGSALGTFLFRTAMKNGLDFHPMSISRYTADAHLEGLLLRLPDALFDSAWLNTEYYQRDRPPQPYFTEFADFFDTPIQSSAAPQALGFNGFFKGAYSYHFHNFWWKPFDLSRNFPDLGQRFAAGEQIARNATDEERIPDRVADDKRDLDWSAVLKRTFESYIRGERPNMYGEWIQW
;
A
#
# COMPACT_ATOMS: atom_id res chain seq x y z
N MET A 1 -25.25 23.43 51.47
CA MET A 1 -25.66 24.84 51.66
C MET A 1 -25.01 25.69 50.57
N PRO A 2 -25.71 26.74 50.11
CA PRO A 2 -25.66 27.26 48.75
C PRO A 2 -24.60 28.37 48.59
N ASN A 3 -24.14 28.63 47.36
CA ASN A 3 -24.50 29.86 46.65
C ASN A 3 -23.76 30.03 45.33
N VAL A 4 -24.57 30.43 44.36
CA VAL A 4 -24.23 30.98 43.05
C VAL A 4 -23.37 32.23 43.20
N GLY A 5 -22.37 32.39 42.33
CA GLY A 5 -21.60 33.63 42.20
C GLY A 5 -20.85 33.68 40.87
N LEU A 6 -21.47 34.29 39.85
CA LEU A 6 -20.80 34.75 38.63
C LEU A 6 -19.68 35.75 38.98
N PRO A 7 -18.49 35.68 38.35
CA PRO A 7 -17.57 36.79 38.37
C PRO A 7 -17.83 37.73 37.19
N THR A 8 -18.29 38.91 37.54
CA THR A 8 -18.28 40.16 36.78
C THR A 8 -16.91 40.52 36.21
N TYR A 9 -16.93 41.06 35.00
CA TYR A 9 -15.82 41.75 34.33
C TYR A 9 -15.25 42.87 35.21
N THR A 10 -14.00 42.75 35.64
CA THR A 10 -13.23 43.89 36.19
C THR A 10 -12.19 44.37 35.17
N GLN A 11 -12.44 45.58 34.69
CA GLN A 11 -11.53 46.44 33.94
C GLN A 11 -10.19 46.58 34.70
N LYS A 12 -9.09 46.08 34.14
CA LYS A 12 -7.74 46.37 34.63
C LYS A 12 -7.01 47.28 33.65
N GLY A 13 -6.52 48.39 34.21
CA GLY A 13 -6.03 49.57 33.53
C GLY A 13 -4.86 49.35 32.57
N ARG A 14 -4.82 50.25 31.59
CA ARG A 14 -3.69 50.51 30.69
C ARG A 14 -2.39 50.64 31.49
N ARG A 15 -1.52 49.63 31.40
CA ARG A 15 -0.10 49.75 31.76
C ARG A 15 0.60 50.56 30.67
N PHE A 16 1.02 51.77 31.00
CA PHE A 16 2.03 52.50 30.25
C PHE A 16 3.31 51.66 30.20
N GLN A 17 3.67 51.14 29.02
CA GLN A 17 5.00 50.61 28.76
C GLN A 17 5.97 51.80 28.65
N GLY A 18 6.71 52.08 29.71
CA GLY A 18 7.85 53.00 29.66
C GLY A 18 8.98 52.43 28.80
N LEU A 19 9.53 53.25 27.90
CA LEU A 19 10.58 52.90 26.95
C LEU A 19 11.90 52.50 27.66
N TRP A 20 12.58 51.45 27.17
CA TRP A 20 13.84 50.90 27.70
C TRP A 20 15.09 51.76 27.37
N THR A 21 14.89 52.92 26.76
CA THR A 21 15.95 53.78 26.25
C THR A 21 15.75 55.21 26.72
N ARG A 22 16.85 55.87 27.09
CA ARG A 22 16.90 57.30 27.43
C ARG A 22 17.56 58.08 26.30
N LYS A 23 17.04 59.27 26.03
CA LYS A 23 17.59 60.19 25.03
C LYS A 23 18.75 60.99 25.62
N VAL A 24 19.91 60.96 24.97
CA VAL A 24 21.11 61.75 25.30
C VAL A 24 21.47 62.63 24.11
N TYR A 25 21.91 63.86 24.39
CA TYR A 25 22.27 64.84 23.36
C TYR A 25 23.75 65.16 23.43
N LEU A 26 24.50 64.79 22.39
CA LEU A 26 25.93 65.03 22.29
C LEU A 26 26.23 66.26 21.41
N PRO A 27 27.15 67.15 21.81
CA PRO A 27 27.59 68.25 20.96
C PRO A 27 28.35 67.72 19.74
N ILE A 28 28.10 68.30 18.56
CA ILE A 28 28.83 67.96 17.33
C ILE A 28 30.04 68.90 17.23
N PRO A 29 31.28 68.39 17.12
CA PRO A 29 32.47 69.24 17.00
C PRO A 29 32.39 70.13 15.76
N GLY A 30 32.66 71.43 15.92
CA GLY A 30 32.73 72.41 14.81
C GLY A 30 31.41 73.12 14.45
N ILE A 31 30.28 72.80 15.09
CA ILE A 31 28.99 73.49 14.82
C ILE A 31 28.40 74.02 16.14
N PRO A 32 28.53 75.32 16.45
CA PRO A 32 27.93 75.90 17.65
C PRO A 32 26.40 75.87 17.55
N GLY A 33 25.73 75.28 18.55
CA GLY A 33 24.28 75.34 18.71
C GLY A 33 23.49 74.10 18.27
N ARG A 34 24.10 73.09 17.62
CA ARG A 34 23.42 71.82 17.28
C ARG A 34 23.96 70.64 18.09
N ARG A 35 23.05 69.83 18.66
CA ARG A 35 23.36 68.59 19.39
C ARG A 35 22.71 67.38 18.73
N LEU A 36 23.48 66.30 18.56
CA LEU A 36 23.02 65.03 18.02
C LEU A 36 22.26 64.24 19.09
N ARG A 37 21.04 63.79 18.77
CA ARG A 37 20.19 63.00 19.67
C ARG A 37 20.42 61.52 19.45
N ILE A 38 20.89 60.82 20.48
CA ILE A 38 21.07 59.36 20.47
C ILE A 38 20.28 58.71 21.61
N TYR A 39 19.87 57.46 21.42
CA TYR A 39 19.14 56.66 22.40
C TYR A 39 20.10 55.66 23.05
N VAL A 40 20.21 55.69 24.38
CA VAL A 40 21.11 54.81 25.14
C VAL A 40 20.28 54.00 26.14
N LEU A 41 20.68 52.74 26.38
CA LEU A 41 20.04 51.85 27.35
C LEU A 41 20.24 52.37 28.78
N ASP A 42 19.18 52.32 29.60
CA ASP A 42 19.20 52.82 30.97
C ASP A 42 19.89 51.84 31.94
N SER A 43 21.12 52.18 32.35
CA SER A 43 21.97 51.34 33.21
C SER A 43 21.47 51.20 34.66
N ALA A 44 20.50 52.03 35.09
CA ALA A 44 19.95 51.96 36.45
C ALA A 44 19.10 50.69 36.71
N ARG A 45 18.58 50.03 35.67
CA ARG A 45 17.86 48.75 35.81
C ARG A 45 18.76 47.51 35.79
N LEU A 46 19.94 47.59 35.18
CA LEU A 46 20.91 46.50 35.17
C LEU A 46 21.53 46.25 36.55
N GLN A 47 21.63 47.29 37.39
CA GLN A 47 22.15 47.17 38.75
C GLN A 47 21.14 46.62 39.78
N GLN A 48 19.83 46.56 39.45
CA GLN A 48 18.83 45.97 40.36
C GLN A 48 18.79 44.44 40.34
N PHE A 49 19.46 43.78 39.39
CA PHE A 49 19.60 42.31 39.36
C PHE A 49 20.86 41.80 40.07
N GLY A 50 21.71 42.69 40.59
CA GLY A 50 23.07 42.35 41.04
C GLY A 50 23.28 42.12 42.54
N ALA A 51 22.31 42.36 43.41
CA ALA A 51 22.55 42.28 44.85
C ALA A 51 21.42 41.61 45.63
N SER A 52 21.80 40.58 46.40
CA SER A 52 21.05 39.79 47.37
C SER A 52 20.30 38.55 46.82
N ARG A 53 20.62 37.39 47.44
CA ARG A 53 20.01 36.04 47.30
C ARG A 53 20.70 35.02 46.38
N LEU A 54 22.02 35.13 46.16
CA LEU A 54 22.85 34.00 45.74
C LEU A 54 23.26 33.14 46.95
N SER A 55 22.51 32.07 47.23
CA SER A 55 23.02 30.95 48.05
C SER A 55 22.22 29.66 47.82
N ARG A 56 20.90 29.75 47.59
CA ARG A 56 20.03 28.55 47.45
C ARG A 56 19.84 28.01 46.03
N ARG A 57 20.30 28.73 44.99
CA ARG A 57 20.10 28.35 43.57
C ARG A 57 21.21 27.48 42.96
N ARG A 58 22.38 27.37 43.60
CA ARG A 58 23.47 26.52 43.06
C ARG A 58 23.12 25.04 43.07
N GLY A 59 22.42 24.57 44.11
CA GLY A 59 21.92 23.19 44.17
C GLY A 59 20.92 22.89 43.07
N PHE A 60 19.95 23.78 42.83
CA PHE A 60 18.95 23.57 41.76
C PHE A 60 19.59 23.60 40.37
N LEU A 61 20.54 24.51 40.13
CA LEU A 61 21.23 24.59 38.84
C LEU A 61 22.16 23.39 38.61
N LEU A 62 22.83 22.90 39.65
CA LEU A 62 23.61 21.65 39.59
C LEU A 62 22.71 20.43 39.38
N ILE A 63 21.53 20.37 40.00
CA ILE A 63 20.55 19.31 39.77
C ILE A 63 20.01 19.38 38.34
N CYS A 64 19.67 20.57 37.82
CA CYS A 64 19.24 20.73 36.43
C CYS A 64 20.34 20.34 35.44
N VAL A 65 21.60 20.69 35.72
CA VAL A 65 22.75 20.31 34.89
C VAL A 65 23.01 18.80 34.99
N ALA A 66 22.87 18.19 36.17
CA ALA A 66 23.00 16.75 36.35
C ALA A 66 21.86 15.97 35.67
N CYS A 67 20.61 16.46 35.73
CA CYS A 67 19.49 15.89 35.01
C CYS A 67 19.66 16.07 33.49
N ALA A 68 20.12 17.23 33.02
CA ALA A 68 20.42 17.45 31.61
C ALA A 68 21.57 16.56 31.14
N ALA A 69 22.62 16.40 31.95
CA ALA A 69 23.73 15.49 31.67
C ALA A 69 23.24 14.05 31.65
N MET A 70 22.41 13.60 32.58
CA MET A 70 21.84 12.26 32.60
C MET A 70 20.94 12.02 31.38
N VAL A 71 20.11 12.99 30.98
CA VAL A 71 19.31 12.93 29.74
C VAL A 71 20.23 12.82 28.52
N VAL A 72 21.27 13.63 28.44
CA VAL A 72 22.26 13.56 27.35
C VAL A 72 23.00 12.24 27.36
N THR A 73 23.40 11.71 28.51
CA THR A 73 24.08 10.40 28.63
C THR A 73 23.15 9.25 28.26
N VAL A 74 21.87 9.28 28.67
CA VAL A 74 20.86 8.29 28.24
C VAL A 74 20.58 8.41 26.75
N MET A 75 20.53 9.62 26.18
CA MET A 75 20.39 9.82 24.74
C MET A 75 21.63 9.33 23.98
N SER A 76 22.83 9.60 24.49
CA SER A 76 24.10 9.15 23.91
C SER A 76 24.28 7.63 24.03
N LEU A 77 23.87 7.02 25.14
CA LEU A 77 23.85 5.57 25.34
C LEU A 77 22.75 4.89 24.51
N LYS A 78 21.58 5.50 24.32
CA LYS A 78 20.61 5.07 23.29
C LYS A 78 21.20 5.16 21.88
N LYS A 79 22.05 6.14 21.61
CA LYS A 79 22.71 6.32 20.31
C LYS A 79 23.90 5.38 20.08
N THR A 80 24.50 4.82 21.14
CA THR A 80 25.64 3.90 21.06
C THR A 80 25.28 2.43 21.30
N PHE A 81 24.21 2.15 22.07
CA PHE A 81 23.73 0.78 22.37
C PHE A 81 22.35 0.47 21.77
N GLY A 82 21.62 1.47 21.29
CA GLY A 82 20.49 1.24 20.40
C GLY A 82 21.03 0.87 19.03
N ARG A 83 21.22 -0.42 18.76
CA ARG A 83 21.32 -0.96 17.41
C ARG A 83 19.93 -0.80 16.77
N THR A 84 19.54 0.45 16.46
CA THR A 84 18.33 0.76 15.71
C THR A 84 18.58 0.35 14.28
N ASP A 85 17.72 -0.52 13.76
CA ASP A 85 17.82 -1.01 12.41
C ASP A 85 17.76 0.15 11.40
N PRO A 86 18.72 0.28 10.47
CA PRO A 86 18.71 1.32 9.43
C PRO A 86 17.42 1.33 8.58
N TRP A 87 16.71 0.20 8.59
CA TRP A 87 15.50 -0.08 7.83
C TRP A 87 14.22 0.53 8.45
N VAL A 88 14.30 1.03 9.68
CA VAL A 88 13.17 1.65 10.41
C VAL A 88 13.41 3.16 10.64
N GLU A 89 14.49 3.75 10.10
CA GLU A 89 14.69 5.19 10.25
C GLU A 89 13.59 5.97 9.50
N PRO A 90 12.88 6.91 10.15
CA PRO A 90 12.16 7.94 9.41
C PRO A 90 13.22 8.79 8.70
N TYR A 91 13.35 8.55 7.39
CA TYR A 91 14.01 9.37 6.37
C TYR A 91 14.57 10.71 6.90
N ARG A 92 15.90 10.86 6.90
CA ARG A 92 16.55 12.15 7.12
C ARG A 92 16.25 13.07 5.94
N PRO A 93 15.83 14.33 6.16
CA PRO A 93 15.59 15.30 5.10
C PRO A 93 16.92 15.87 4.58
N GLN A 94 17.74 15.03 3.97
CA GLN A 94 18.68 15.48 2.96
C GLN A 94 17.95 15.26 1.65
N SER A 95 17.57 16.32 0.93
CA SER A 95 16.76 16.17 -0.29
C SER A 95 17.45 15.20 -1.24
N ASP A 96 16.92 13.98 -1.34
CA ASP A 96 17.52 12.98 -2.19
C ASP A 96 17.53 13.52 -3.64
N PRO A 97 18.57 13.21 -4.43
CA PRO A 97 18.63 13.70 -5.80
C PRO A 97 17.45 13.18 -6.62
N PRO A 98 16.90 13.96 -7.57
CA PRO A 98 15.78 13.52 -8.39
C PRO A 98 16.05 12.21 -9.14
N THR A 99 14.99 11.51 -9.49
CA THR A 99 15.06 10.15 -10.08
C THR A 99 14.68 10.10 -11.55
N LEU A 100 14.07 11.17 -12.07
CA LEU A 100 13.46 11.21 -13.40
C LEU A 100 14.51 11.07 -14.52
N VAL A 101 14.22 10.13 -15.42
CA VAL A 101 15.02 9.86 -16.62
C VAL A 101 14.25 10.01 -17.93
N PHE A 102 12.97 10.40 -17.88
CA PHE A 102 12.12 10.55 -19.07
C PHE A 102 11.86 12.01 -19.43
N GLN A 103 11.82 12.32 -20.72
CA GLN A 103 11.42 13.65 -21.20
C GLN A 103 9.90 13.83 -21.07
N ARG A 104 9.44 15.10 -21.11
CA ARG A 104 8.02 15.45 -21.07
C ARG A 104 7.20 14.73 -22.15
N ASP A 105 7.73 14.66 -23.37
CA ASP A 105 7.02 14.03 -24.48
C ASP A 105 6.84 12.51 -24.25
N ASP A 106 7.81 11.85 -23.61
CA ASP A 106 7.67 10.43 -23.22
C ASP A 106 6.63 10.25 -22.12
N LEU A 107 6.66 11.10 -21.08
CA LEU A 107 5.65 11.08 -20.01
C LEU A 107 4.24 11.30 -20.56
N LYS A 108 4.10 12.20 -21.54
CA LYS A 108 2.83 12.43 -22.24
C LYS A 108 2.40 11.21 -23.05
N ARG A 109 3.32 10.49 -23.70
CA ARG A 109 3.03 9.24 -24.41
C ARG A 109 2.56 8.16 -23.44
N ILE A 110 3.21 8.02 -22.28
CA ILE A 110 2.81 7.09 -21.22
C ILE A 110 1.38 7.38 -20.75
N TRP A 111 1.09 8.63 -20.38
CA TRP A 111 -0.27 9.04 -20.02
C TRP A 111 -1.29 8.78 -21.14
N SER A 112 -0.95 9.14 -22.38
CA SER A 112 -1.85 8.93 -23.53
C SER A 112 -2.15 7.45 -23.73
N TRP A 113 -1.15 6.60 -23.58
CA TRP A 113 -1.30 5.15 -23.72
C TRP A 113 -2.19 4.57 -22.63
N GLU A 114 -1.93 4.89 -21.35
CA GLU A 114 -2.74 4.37 -20.24
C GLU A 114 -4.21 4.84 -20.33
N ILE A 115 -4.44 6.10 -20.70
CA ILE A 115 -5.80 6.63 -20.89
C ILE A 115 -6.48 5.92 -22.07
N ALA A 116 -5.83 5.83 -23.23
CA ALA A 116 -6.41 5.18 -24.42
C ALA A 116 -6.69 3.69 -24.20
N SER A 117 -5.85 3.01 -23.43
CA SER A 117 -6.06 1.61 -23.00
C SER A 117 -7.20 1.41 -22.00
N GLY A 118 -7.81 2.50 -21.51
CA GLY A 118 -8.83 2.46 -20.46
C GLY A 118 -8.26 2.11 -19.08
N HIS A 119 -6.95 2.27 -18.85
CA HIS A 119 -6.30 2.04 -17.55
C HIS A 119 -6.32 3.28 -16.64
N TYR A 120 -7.09 4.30 -17.01
CA TYR A 120 -7.34 5.46 -16.16
C TYR A 120 -8.85 5.67 -15.92
N PRO A 121 -9.54 4.75 -15.22
CA PRO A 121 -10.98 4.86 -14.90
C PRO A 121 -11.29 5.92 -13.81
N SER A 122 -10.45 6.95 -13.68
CA SER A 122 -10.56 8.03 -12.69
C SER A 122 -10.92 9.36 -13.36
N ARG A 123 -11.65 10.19 -12.63
CA ARG A 123 -11.99 11.58 -12.99
C ARG A 123 -11.00 12.60 -12.42
N GLN A 124 -9.93 12.14 -11.78
CA GLN A 124 -8.89 13.03 -11.27
C GLN A 124 -8.19 13.76 -12.42
N SER A 125 -7.70 14.97 -12.14
CA SER A 125 -7.04 15.79 -13.14
C SER A 125 -5.61 15.30 -13.39
N ILE A 126 -5.22 15.20 -14.66
CA ILE A 126 -3.85 14.99 -15.09
C ILE A 126 -2.97 16.16 -14.60
N PRO A 127 -1.78 15.90 -14.03
CA PRO A 127 -0.88 16.95 -13.58
C PRO A 127 -0.49 17.91 -14.72
N LYS A 128 -0.56 19.23 -14.44
CA LYS A 128 -0.26 20.29 -15.43
C LYS A 128 1.14 20.18 -16.02
N GLN A 129 2.09 19.61 -15.29
CA GLN A 129 3.48 19.42 -15.66
C GLN A 129 3.66 18.49 -16.87
N ILE A 130 2.67 17.62 -17.14
CA ILE A 130 2.66 16.75 -18.31
C ILE A 130 2.44 17.56 -19.61
N GLY A 131 1.71 18.67 -19.55
CA GLY A 131 1.61 19.62 -20.67
C GLY A 131 0.71 19.15 -21.83
N PHE A 132 -0.38 18.44 -21.56
CA PHE A 132 -1.40 18.17 -22.58
C PHE A 132 -1.96 19.47 -23.15
N LYS A 133 -2.10 19.55 -24.48
CA LYS A 133 -2.64 20.74 -25.16
C LYS A 133 -4.16 20.67 -25.35
N SER A 134 -4.71 19.47 -25.27
CA SER A 134 -6.11 19.13 -25.43
C SER A 134 -6.42 17.95 -24.52
N SER A 135 -7.63 17.90 -23.97
CA SER A 135 -8.13 16.76 -23.20
C SER A 135 -8.07 15.47 -24.02
N PRO A 136 -7.37 14.41 -23.57
CA PRO A 136 -7.41 13.13 -24.24
C PRO A 136 -8.78 12.43 -24.01
N PRO A 137 -9.31 11.71 -25.01
CA PRO A 137 -10.50 10.90 -24.84
C PRO A 137 -10.20 9.71 -23.92
N ASN A 138 -11.07 9.44 -22.96
CA ASN A 138 -10.94 8.40 -21.96
C ASN A 138 -12.11 7.42 -22.07
N PRO A 139 -11.89 6.22 -22.64
CA PRO A 139 -12.92 5.22 -22.83
C PRO A 139 -13.36 4.54 -21.52
N ALA A 140 -12.65 4.74 -20.40
CA ALA A 140 -13.04 4.16 -19.11
C ALA A 140 -13.97 5.07 -18.27
N LEU A 141 -14.34 6.24 -18.82
CA LEU A 141 -15.28 7.18 -18.21
C LEU A 141 -16.51 7.33 -19.10
N PRO A 142 -17.72 7.44 -18.52
CA PRO A 142 -18.95 7.69 -19.28
C PRO A 142 -18.84 8.85 -20.25
N ALA A 143 -19.47 8.72 -21.42
CA ALA A 143 -19.65 9.81 -22.36
C ALA A 143 -20.22 11.06 -21.65
N GLN A 144 -19.47 12.17 -21.71
CA GLN A 144 -19.92 13.45 -21.14
C GLN A 144 -19.64 14.58 -22.12
N GLN A 145 -20.65 15.42 -22.35
CA GLN A 145 -20.46 16.70 -23.03
C GLN A 145 -19.62 17.63 -22.15
N ARG A 146 -18.57 18.22 -22.74
CA ARG A 146 -17.64 19.09 -22.03
C ARG A 146 -18.35 20.35 -21.51
N THR A 147 -18.59 20.43 -20.20
CA THR A 147 -19.21 21.60 -19.54
C THR A 147 -18.18 22.58 -18.93
N ILE A 148 -16.93 22.57 -19.41
CA ILE A 148 -15.84 23.33 -18.79
C ILE A 148 -15.74 24.74 -19.38
N ARG A 149 -15.95 25.76 -18.53
CA ARG A 149 -15.55 27.14 -18.81
C ARG A 149 -14.03 27.28 -18.59
N PRO A 150 -13.26 27.89 -19.50
CA PRO A 150 -11.81 28.02 -19.35
C PRO A 150 -11.43 28.78 -18.07
N SER A 151 -10.38 28.30 -17.39
CA SER A 151 -9.76 28.96 -16.24
C SER A 151 -9.38 30.42 -16.56
N ARG A 152 -9.80 31.38 -15.71
CA ARG A 152 -9.44 32.81 -15.82
C ARG A 152 -8.12 33.17 -15.11
N TYR A 153 -7.43 32.21 -14.50
CA TYR A 153 -6.27 32.47 -13.64
C TYR A 153 -4.96 32.62 -14.44
N ARG A 154 -4.15 33.64 -14.10
CA ARG A 154 -2.81 33.90 -14.69
C ARG A 154 -1.73 33.63 -13.62
N PRO A 155 -0.95 32.54 -13.71
CA PRO A 155 0.15 32.28 -12.78
C PRO A 155 1.45 33.05 -13.16
N PRO A 156 2.48 33.02 -12.28
CA PRO A 156 3.78 33.67 -12.50
C PRO A 156 4.60 33.11 -13.68
N PRO A 157 5.62 33.84 -14.19
CA PRO A 157 6.37 33.54 -15.42
C PRO A 157 7.28 32.30 -15.40
N THR A 158 7.45 31.62 -14.26
CA THR A 158 8.36 30.48 -14.10
C THR A 158 7.75 29.12 -14.45
N VAL A 159 6.51 29.08 -14.94
CA VAL A 159 5.75 27.86 -15.22
C VAL A 159 5.36 27.82 -16.70
N VAL A 160 6.01 26.96 -17.49
CA VAL A 160 5.77 26.84 -18.96
C VAL A 160 4.38 26.25 -19.28
N THR A 161 3.71 25.60 -18.32
CA THR A 161 2.47 24.84 -18.55
C THR A 161 1.16 25.60 -18.26
N THR A 162 1.15 26.93 -18.35
CA THR A 162 -0.05 27.76 -18.09
C THR A 162 -1.25 27.47 -19.01
N ARG A 163 -1.06 26.70 -20.09
CA ARG A 163 -2.08 26.32 -21.08
C ARG A 163 -2.35 24.82 -21.13
N ALA A 164 -1.88 24.05 -20.16
CA ALA A 164 -2.09 22.62 -20.13
C ALA A 164 -3.56 22.29 -19.81
N ASP A 165 -4.17 21.46 -20.64
CA ASP A 165 -5.45 20.82 -20.34
C ASP A 165 -5.19 19.68 -19.36
N THR A 166 -5.94 19.64 -18.27
CA THR A 166 -5.73 18.66 -17.18
C THR A 166 -6.81 17.60 -17.14
N ASP A 167 -7.89 17.77 -17.90
CA ASP A 167 -9.06 16.93 -17.74
C ASP A 167 -9.15 15.97 -18.92
N THR A 168 -9.67 14.76 -18.68
CA THR A 168 -9.97 13.79 -19.73
C THR A 168 -11.43 13.92 -20.18
N ILE A 169 -11.72 13.65 -21.45
CA ILE A 169 -13.11 13.61 -21.95
C ILE A 169 -13.58 12.16 -21.93
N GLY A 170 -14.61 11.84 -21.14
CA GLY A 170 -15.20 10.49 -21.14
C GLY A 170 -15.86 10.18 -22.46
N VAL A 171 -15.60 8.98 -23.01
CA VAL A 171 -16.16 8.46 -24.26
C VAL A 171 -16.60 6.99 -24.14
N GLY A 172 -16.66 6.49 -22.91
CA GLY A 172 -16.98 5.12 -22.54
C GLY A 172 -18.43 4.90 -22.10
N PRO A 173 -18.73 3.66 -21.67
CA PRO A 173 -20.08 3.26 -21.28
C PRO A 173 -20.56 3.98 -20.02
N LYS A 174 -21.88 4.06 -19.88
CA LYS A 174 -22.50 4.62 -18.67
C LYS A 174 -22.28 3.72 -17.45
N ARG A 175 -21.99 4.34 -16.31
CA ARG A 175 -21.90 3.66 -15.00
C ARG A 175 -23.27 3.60 -14.33
N ILE A 176 -23.73 2.39 -14.00
CA ILE A 176 -24.95 2.13 -13.23
C ILE A 176 -24.55 1.67 -11.83
N TYR A 177 -24.70 2.55 -10.84
CA TYR A 177 -24.37 2.22 -9.45
C TYR A 177 -25.43 1.32 -8.83
N LEU A 178 -24.97 0.25 -8.18
CA LEU A 178 -25.81 -0.80 -7.63
C LEU A 178 -26.23 -0.47 -6.19
N ASP A 179 -27.44 -0.89 -5.81
CA ASP A 179 -27.88 -0.94 -4.42
C ASP A 179 -27.79 -2.38 -3.92
N ILE A 180 -26.65 -2.74 -3.34
CA ILE A 180 -26.38 -4.11 -2.89
C ILE A 180 -26.89 -4.27 -1.46
N GLN A 181 -27.91 -5.13 -1.31
CA GLN A 181 -28.55 -5.45 -0.03
C GLN A 181 -28.89 -6.94 0.02
N SER A 182 -28.81 -7.53 1.21
CA SER A 182 -29.40 -8.85 1.45
C SER A 182 -30.92 -8.77 1.36
N SER A 183 -31.55 -9.65 0.59
CA SER A 183 -33.00 -9.75 0.48
C SER A 183 -33.55 -10.78 1.46
N LEU A 184 -34.62 -10.43 2.20
CA LEU A 184 -35.33 -11.39 3.04
C LEU A 184 -35.92 -12.54 2.19
N PRO A 185 -35.87 -13.81 2.66
CA PRO A 185 -35.41 -14.27 3.98
C PRO A 185 -33.90 -14.53 4.12
N ASP A 186 -33.14 -14.44 3.03
CA ASP A 186 -31.73 -14.86 2.95
C ASP A 186 -30.76 -13.78 3.48
N VAL A 187 -30.81 -13.54 4.78
CA VAL A 187 -30.00 -12.51 5.47
C VAL A 187 -28.93 -13.08 6.40
N ALA A 188 -28.81 -14.41 6.51
CA ALA A 188 -27.79 -15.03 7.37
C ALA A 188 -26.35 -14.75 6.91
N TYR A 189 -26.16 -14.53 5.60
CA TYR A 189 -24.88 -14.29 4.95
C TYR A 189 -24.99 -13.08 4.00
N PRO A 190 -23.89 -12.37 3.73
CA PRO A 190 -23.89 -11.30 2.76
C PRO A 190 -24.01 -11.87 1.34
N PRO A 191 -24.56 -11.12 0.37
CA PRO A 191 -24.55 -11.54 -1.02
C PRO A 191 -23.11 -11.57 -1.56
N ARG A 192 -22.85 -12.49 -2.52
CA ARG A 192 -21.66 -12.43 -3.37
C ARG A 192 -21.63 -11.09 -4.12
N PRO A 193 -20.46 -10.46 -4.32
CA PRO A 193 -20.34 -9.36 -5.25
C PRO A 193 -20.85 -9.74 -6.65
N VAL A 194 -21.42 -8.76 -7.35
CA VAL A 194 -22.01 -8.99 -8.68
C VAL A 194 -20.91 -9.23 -9.71
N PRO A 195 -20.93 -10.36 -10.45
CA PRO A 195 -19.92 -10.63 -11.48
C PRO A 195 -19.85 -9.51 -12.54
N GLY A 196 -18.64 -9.05 -12.84
CA GLY A 196 -18.40 -7.94 -13.77
C GLY A 196 -18.56 -6.54 -13.15
N SER A 197 -18.92 -6.44 -11.86
CA SER A 197 -18.97 -5.15 -11.18
C SER A 197 -17.59 -4.49 -11.02
N VAL A 198 -17.60 -3.17 -10.85
CA VAL A 198 -16.40 -2.34 -10.70
C VAL A 198 -16.54 -1.48 -9.45
N ALA A 199 -15.50 -1.43 -8.62
CA ALA A 199 -15.37 -0.45 -7.54
C ALA A 199 -14.90 0.89 -8.09
N ASP A 200 -15.72 1.94 -7.94
CA ASP A 200 -15.34 3.31 -8.24
C ASP A 200 -14.40 3.84 -7.14
N LEU A 201 -13.09 3.76 -7.42
CA LEU A 201 -12.08 4.15 -6.46
C LEU A 201 -12.06 5.67 -6.22
N ASP A 202 -12.62 6.51 -7.09
CA ASP A 202 -12.76 7.94 -6.81
C ASP A 202 -13.78 8.20 -5.68
N ILE A 203 -14.91 7.46 -5.71
CA ILE A 203 -15.92 7.54 -4.64
C ILE A 203 -15.34 7.02 -3.33
N LEU A 204 -14.60 5.92 -3.35
CA LEU A 204 -13.92 5.43 -2.15
C LEU A 204 -12.93 6.46 -1.61
N MET A 205 -12.10 7.07 -2.45
CA MET A 205 -11.14 8.09 -2.03
C MET A 205 -11.83 9.31 -1.38
N LYS A 206 -13.02 9.72 -1.85
CA LYS A 206 -13.83 10.79 -1.23
C LYS A 206 -14.13 10.53 0.26
N HIS A 207 -14.29 9.27 0.64
CA HIS A 207 -14.67 8.86 1.99
C HIS A 207 -13.52 8.27 2.81
N CYS A 208 -12.46 7.79 2.15
CA CYS A 208 -11.40 7.01 2.76
C CYS A 208 -10.02 7.71 2.78
N ASP A 209 -9.85 8.83 2.08
CA ASP A 209 -8.55 9.50 2.04
C ASP A 209 -8.21 10.21 3.36
N PHE A 210 -7.41 9.52 4.17
CA PHE A 210 -6.86 10.01 5.43
C PHE A 210 -6.13 11.36 5.29
N SER A 211 -5.52 11.68 4.14
CA SER A 211 -4.83 12.97 3.96
C SER A 211 -5.78 14.18 4.10
N THR A 212 -7.07 13.94 3.88
CA THR A 212 -8.15 14.92 4.04
C THR A 212 -8.89 14.81 5.39
N GLY A 213 -8.32 14.07 6.35
CA GLY A 213 -8.87 13.91 7.70
C GLY A 213 -9.97 12.85 7.83
N LYS A 214 -10.08 11.92 6.88
CA LYS A 214 -11.03 10.79 6.95
C LYS A 214 -10.54 9.69 7.89
N TYR A 215 -11.48 9.01 8.54
CA TYR A 215 -11.20 7.92 9.49
C TYR A 215 -11.29 6.55 8.81
N VAL A 216 -10.37 5.65 9.16
CA VAL A 216 -10.39 4.25 8.70
C VAL A 216 -11.69 3.56 9.13
N ARG A 217 -12.14 3.80 10.37
CA ARG A 217 -13.43 3.27 10.86
C ARG A 217 -14.61 3.67 9.97
N ASP A 218 -14.62 4.91 9.49
CA ASP A 218 -15.72 5.45 8.67
C ASP A 218 -15.63 4.91 7.24
N CYS A 219 -14.42 4.81 6.70
CA CYS A 219 -14.18 4.12 5.43
C CYS A 219 -14.68 2.68 5.46
N LEU A 220 -14.37 1.92 6.52
CA LEU A 220 -14.86 0.55 6.69
C LEU A 220 -16.39 0.49 6.75
N GLU A 221 -17.05 1.49 7.33
CA GLU A 221 -18.51 1.58 7.31
C GLU A 221 -19.04 1.76 5.88
N VAL A 222 -18.43 2.65 5.08
CA VAL A 222 -18.78 2.84 3.66
C VAL A 222 -18.56 1.56 2.86
N LEU A 223 -17.41 0.90 3.01
CA LEU A 223 -17.10 -0.36 2.33
C LEU A 223 -18.07 -1.47 2.73
N ARG A 224 -18.39 -1.59 4.02
CA ARG A 224 -19.31 -2.61 4.53
C ARG A 224 -20.73 -2.41 4.03
N LEU A 225 -21.27 -1.19 4.10
CA LEU A 225 -22.64 -0.92 3.67
C LEU A 225 -22.78 -0.89 2.14
N GLY A 226 -21.82 -0.28 1.44
CA GLY A 226 -21.85 -0.16 -0.02
C GLY A 226 -21.79 -1.50 -0.74
N ALA A 227 -21.14 -2.51 -0.13
CA ALA A 227 -21.08 -3.88 -0.64
C ALA A 227 -22.11 -4.84 0.00
N GLY A 228 -23.06 -4.35 0.81
CA GLY A 228 -24.09 -5.18 1.44
C GLY A 228 -23.55 -6.24 2.42
N LEU A 229 -22.38 -6.00 3.03
CA LEU A 229 -21.69 -6.96 3.90
C LEU A 229 -22.26 -7.00 5.33
N ASP A 230 -23.33 -6.26 5.57
CA ASP A 230 -23.97 -6.05 6.85
C ASP A 230 -25.19 -6.93 7.08
N ASN A 231 -25.50 -7.86 6.17
CA ASN A 231 -26.51 -8.90 6.38
C ASN A 231 -27.91 -8.34 6.73
N GLY A 232 -28.23 -7.14 6.23
CA GLY A 232 -29.49 -6.46 6.56
C GLY A 232 -29.58 -5.89 7.98
N GLU A 233 -28.51 -5.95 8.79
CA GLU A 233 -28.43 -5.37 10.15
C GLU A 233 -28.26 -3.83 10.12
N ARG A 234 -28.86 -3.16 9.13
CA ARG A 234 -28.84 -1.70 9.01
C ARG A 234 -29.67 -1.08 10.11
N VAL A 235 -29.04 -0.22 10.89
CA VAL A 235 -29.77 0.76 11.68
C VAL A 235 -30.24 1.87 10.74
N ARG A 236 -31.51 2.28 10.84
CA ARG A 236 -32.10 3.32 10.01
C ARG A 236 -31.24 4.60 10.06
N ARG A 237 -30.66 4.97 8.92
CA ARG A 237 -29.91 6.22 8.69
C ARG A 237 -30.59 7.02 7.58
N GLY A 238 -30.05 8.21 7.28
CA GLY A 238 -30.51 9.06 6.18
C GLY A 238 -30.19 8.46 4.80
N GLU A 239 -30.27 9.29 3.77
CA GLU A 239 -29.90 8.92 2.40
C GLU A 239 -28.40 8.56 2.33
N MET A 240 -28.09 7.41 1.73
CA MET A 240 -26.73 6.86 1.63
C MET A 240 -26.30 6.64 0.17
N ASP A 241 -26.96 7.28 -0.79
CA ASP A 241 -26.67 7.11 -2.22
C ASP A 241 -25.23 7.53 -2.56
N ASP A 242 -24.67 8.49 -1.84
CA ASP A 242 -23.27 8.93 -1.91
C ASP A 242 -22.25 7.84 -1.50
N TRP A 243 -22.69 6.72 -0.92
CA TRP A 243 -21.85 5.59 -0.50
C TRP A 243 -21.88 4.43 -1.51
N LYS A 244 -22.73 4.51 -2.55
CA LYS A 244 -22.77 3.53 -3.63
C LYS A 244 -21.54 3.72 -4.51
N TYR A 245 -20.55 2.85 -4.32
CA TYR A 245 -19.29 2.90 -5.07
C TYR A 245 -19.17 1.75 -6.09
N ILE A 246 -20.03 0.74 -6.04
CA ILE A 246 -19.99 -0.41 -6.95
C ILE A 246 -20.92 -0.15 -8.13
N TYR A 247 -20.42 -0.30 -9.35
CA TYR A 247 -21.20 -0.07 -10.58
C TYR A 247 -21.03 -1.20 -11.61
N LEU A 248 -21.97 -1.25 -12.56
CA LEU A 248 -21.84 -1.98 -13.83
C LEU A 248 -21.74 -0.98 -14.99
N GLU A 249 -21.09 -1.41 -16.06
CA GLU A 249 -21.00 -0.66 -17.32
C GLU A 249 -22.11 -1.12 -18.26
N ASP A 250 -22.87 -0.17 -18.82
CA ASP A 250 -23.97 -0.44 -19.74
C ASP A 250 -23.59 -0.05 -21.18
N ASP A 251 -23.32 -1.07 -22.00
CA ASP A 251 -22.97 -0.92 -23.42
C ASP A 251 -24.18 -0.64 -24.33
N ALA A 252 -25.42 -0.86 -23.86
CA ALA A 252 -26.59 -0.93 -24.73
C ALA A 252 -27.12 0.44 -25.21
N HIS A 253 -26.65 1.56 -24.63
CA HIS A 253 -27.22 2.89 -24.88
C HIS A 253 -26.36 3.83 -25.74
N ASP A 254 -25.14 3.45 -26.12
CA ASP A 254 -24.17 4.42 -26.67
C ASP A 254 -23.95 4.35 -28.19
N ILE A 255 -24.56 3.41 -28.92
CA ILE A 255 -24.47 3.40 -30.41
C ILE A 255 -25.53 4.29 -31.07
N GLU A 256 -26.70 4.49 -30.46
CA GLU A 256 -27.79 5.27 -31.10
C GLU A 256 -27.67 6.79 -30.87
N ASN A 257 -27.02 7.26 -29.80
CA ASN A 257 -26.93 8.69 -29.47
C ASN A 257 -25.61 9.38 -29.89
N LEU A 258 -24.67 8.67 -30.51
CA LEU A 258 -23.45 9.28 -31.06
C LEU A 258 -23.55 9.58 -32.56
N THR A 259 -24.64 9.19 -33.23
CA THR A 259 -24.81 9.37 -34.68
C THR A 259 -25.77 10.48 -35.08
N ASN A 260 -26.51 11.07 -34.14
CA ASN A 260 -27.37 12.22 -34.40
C ASN A 260 -27.18 13.26 -33.29
N ASP A 261 -26.83 14.48 -33.70
CA ASP A 261 -26.65 15.70 -32.89
C ASP A 261 -25.24 15.92 -32.28
N ASP A 262 -24.32 16.41 -33.12
CA ASP A 262 -23.53 17.64 -32.88
C ASP A 262 -22.18 17.61 -33.64
N GLU A 263 -22.20 17.88 -34.95
CA GLU A 263 -21.02 18.45 -35.65
C GLU A 263 -20.68 19.87 -35.15
N ASP A 264 -21.50 20.45 -34.25
CA ASP A 264 -21.39 21.82 -33.74
C ASP A 264 -21.20 21.93 -32.22
N ALA A 265 -20.67 20.90 -31.54
CA ALA A 265 -20.20 21.05 -30.16
C ALA A 265 -18.94 21.93 -30.15
N ILE A 266 -19.14 23.26 -30.11
CA ILE A 266 -18.11 24.29 -29.99
C ILE A 266 -17.27 23.97 -28.75
N THR A 267 -16.14 23.30 -28.95
CA THR A 267 -15.08 23.23 -27.95
C THR A 267 -14.61 24.66 -27.74
N PRO A 268 -14.79 25.29 -26.56
CA PRO A 268 -14.29 26.64 -26.35
C PRO A 268 -12.77 26.60 -26.50
N HIS A 269 -12.26 27.21 -27.58
CA HIS A 269 -10.83 27.38 -27.74
C HIS A 269 -10.26 28.08 -26.51
N PRO A 270 -9.20 27.56 -25.88
CA PRO A 270 -8.54 28.28 -24.79
C PRO A 270 -8.13 29.66 -25.31
N ILE A 271 -8.50 30.72 -24.59
CA ILE A 271 -8.19 32.11 -24.98
C ILE A 271 -6.67 32.26 -25.09
N PHE A 272 -6.18 32.27 -26.33
CA PHE A 272 -4.76 32.40 -26.64
C PHE A 272 -4.36 33.87 -26.53
N ARG A 273 -3.67 34.25 -25.45
CA ARG A 273 -2.94 35.53 -25.41
C ARG A 273 -1.49 35.28 -25.84
N PRO A 274 -1.00 35.89 -26.94
CA PRO A 274 0.37 35.68 -27.39
C PRO A 274 1.36 36.04 -26.27
N PRO A 275 2.45 35.25 -26.10
CA PRO A 275 3.48 35.56 -25.12
C PRO A 275 4.12 36.93 -25.44
N PRO A 276 4.58 37.69 -24.42
CA PRO A 276 5.36 38.90 -24.68
C PRO A 276 6.57 38.55 -25.55
N ALA A 277 6.84 39.39 -26.55
CA ALA A 277 7.91 39.17 -27.50
C ALA A 277 9.27 39.08 -26.78
N ALA A 278 9.98 37.99 -27.07
CA ALA A 278 11.35 37.63 -26.66
C ALA A 278 11.55 37.13 -25.21
N SER A 279 11.84 35.84 -25.06
CA SER A 279 13.01 35.37 -24.28
C SER A 279 13.29 33.87 -24.52
N SER A 280 14.48 33.55 -25.04
CA SER A 280 15.17 32.23 -25.05
C SER A 280 14.41 31.01 -25.63
N LYS A 281 15.15 30.04 -26.20
CA LYS A 281 14.61 28.70 -26.46
C LYS A 281 14.14 28.14 -25.10
N GLU A 282 12.83 28.14 -24.84
CA GLU A 282 12.28 27.57 -23.62
C GLU A 282 12.65 26.07 -23.58
N ASP A 283 13.22 25.63 -22.45
CA ASP A 283 13.53 24.21 -22.25
C ASP A 283 12.21 23.40 -22.31
N PRO A 284 12.06 22.46 -23.25
CA PRO A 284 10.86 21.64 -23.40
C PRO A 284 10.59 20.73 -22.19
N ASN A 285 11.52 20.63 -21.24
CA ASN A 285 11.38 19.87 -19.99
C ASN A 285 11.37 20.78 -18.74
N ALA A 286 11.29 22.11 -18.90
CA ALA A 286 11.35 23.06 -17.78
C ALA A 286 10.34 22.71 -16.67
N GLY A 287 10.81 22.57 -15.43
CA GLY A 287 9.99 22.21 -14.27
C GLY A 287 9.89 20.71 -13.98
N LEU A 288 10.50 19.85 -14.79
CA LEU A 288 10.70 18.44 -14.48
C LEU A 288 12.06 18.23 -13.78
N PRO A 289 12.11 17.54 -12.62
CA PRO A 289 13.33 17.37 -11.86
C PRO A 289 14.18 16.22 -12.43
N LYS A 290 15.04 16.49 -13.42
CA LYS A 290 15.92 15.48 -14.02
C LYS A 290 16.93 14.93 -13.01
N LYS A 291 17.17 13.61 -13.05
CA LYS A 291 18.28 12.98 -12.33
C LYS A 291 19.63 13.57 -12.72
N PRO A 292 20.48 13.98 -11.75
CA PRO A 292 21.84 14.44 -12.01
C PRO A 292 22.67 13.38 -12.71
N ASP A 293 23.50 13.79 -13.67
CA ASP A 293 24.48 12.94 -14.37
C ASP A 293 23.89 11.74 -15.14
N ALA A 294 22.57 11.63 -15.23
CA ALA A 294 21.89 10.64 -16.07
C ALA A 294 21.58 11.22 -17.46
N GLU A 295 21.73 10.41 -18.50
CA GLU A 295 21.18 10.72 -19.81
C GLU A 295 19.65 10.55 -19.80
N TRP A 296 18.97 11.27 -20.68
CA TRP A 296 17.56 11.00 -20.91
C TRP A 296 17.41 9.60 -21.50
N GLU A 297 16.37 8.90 -21.07
CA GLU A 297 16.00 7.60 -21.61
C GLU A 297 15.72 7.76 -23.10
N PRO A 298 16.34 6.93 -23.97
CA PRO A 298 15.96 6.88 -25.37
C PRO A 298 14.47 6.61 -25.50
N GLN A 299 13.85 7.17 -26.55
CA GLN A 299 12.42 7.04 -26.76
C GLN A 299 11.99 5.57 -26.76
N VAL A 300 11.25 5.15 -25.72
CA VAL A 300 10.84 3.76 -25.57
C VAL A 300 9.71 3.43 -26.55
N ALA A 301 9.83 2.28 -27.21
CA ALA A 301 8.78 1.73 -28.06
C ALA A 301 7.66 1.16 -27.17
N LEU A 302 6.49 1.82 -27.19
CA LEU A 302 5.28 1.32 -26.56
C LEU A 302 4.48 0.54 -27.61
N SER A 303 3.79 -0.52 -27.21
CA SER A 303 2.83 -1.19 -28.07
C SER A 303 1.66 -0.26 -28.42
N GLU A 304 0.82 -0.66 -29.36
CA GLU A 304 -0.46 0.01 -29.56
C GLU A 304 -1.29 -0.04 -28.25
N PRO A 305 -2.06 1.02 -27.94
CA PRO A 305 -2.99 1.01 -26.82
C PRO A 305 -4.00 -0.13 -26.92
N LEU A 306 -4.38 -0.68 -25.78
CA LEU A 306 -5.39 -1.72 -25.72
C LEU A 306 -6.77 -1.12 -26.03
N THR A 307 -7.68 -1.93 -26.55
CA THR A 307 -9.08 -1.50 -26.70
C THR A 307 -9.80 -1.73 -25.38
N HIS A 308 -10.28 -0.66 -24.76
CA HIS A 308 -11.13 -0.77 -23.57
C HIS A 308 -12.38 -1.60 -23.87
N ARG A 309 -12.71 -2.51 -22.95
CA ARG A 309 -13.92 -3.33 -22.97
C ARG A 309 -14.61 -3.16 -21.64
N ALA A 310 -15.95 -3.08 -21.69
CA ALA A 310 -16.74 -3.02 -20.48
C ALA A 310 -16.46 -4.24 -19.59
N SER A 311 -16.40 -4.00 -18.28
CA SER A 311 -16.18 -5.04 -17.29
C SER A 311 -17.27 -6.11 -17.40
N SER A 312 -16.85 -7.38 -17.49
CA SER A 312 -17.77 -8.51 -17.70
C SER A 312 -17.50 -9.62 -16.70
N ALA A 313 -18.50 -10.50 -16.52
CA ALA A 313 -18.34 -11.71 -15.73
C ALA A 313 -17.35 -12.71 -16.36
N LYS A 314 -17.06 -12.60 -17.67
CA LYS A 314 -16.20 -13.53 -18.41
C LYS A 314 -14.73 -13.21 -18.18
N CYS A 315 -13.86 -14.19 -18.42
CA CYS A 315 -12.43 -13.98 -18.29
C CYS A 315 -11.91 -13.10 -19.43
N ASP A 316 -11.14 -12.08 -19.04
CA ASP A 316 -10.41 -11.21 -19.95
C ASP A 316 -8.91 -11.57 -19.90
N PRO A 317 -8.30 -12.03 -21.01
CA PRO A 317 -6.87 -12.28 -21.08
C PRO A 317 -5.98 -11.06 -20.78
N GLU A 318 -6.47 -9.85 -21.07
CA GLU A 318 -5.72 -8.59 -20.83
C GLU A 318 -5.83 -8.14 -19.37
N ASN A 319 -6.91 -8.51 -18.68
CA ASN A 319 -7.14 -8.22 -17.28
C ASN A 319 -7.44 -9.51 -16.50
N PRO A 320 -6.43 -10.38 -16.30
CA PRO A 320 -6.67 -11.70 -15.74
C PRO A 320 -6.86 -11.61 -14.22
N ARG A 321 -7.78 -12.43 -13.69
CA ARG A 321 -8.06 -12.54 -12.25
C ARG A 321 -7.01 -13.41 -11.54
N LEU A 322 -5.78 -12.92 -11.50
CA LEU A 322 -4.63 -13.63 -10.94
C LEU A 322 -4.15 -12.93 -9.68
N PHE A 323 -4.11 -13.68 -8.58
CA PHE A 323 -3.32 -13.32 -7.42
C PHE A 323 -1.91 -13.88 -7.56
N HIS A 324 -0.91 -13.07 -7.23
CA HIS A 324 0.49 -13.45 -7.16
C HIS A 324 0.99 -13.30 -5.74
N MET A 325 1.77 -14.27 -5.27
CA MET A 325 2.49 -14.17 -4.01
C MET A 325 3.87 -14.79 -4.21
N PHE A 326 4.90 -14.12 -3.71
CA PHE A 326 6.26 -14.62 -3.72
C PHE A 326 6.63 -15.16 -2.34
N TRP A 327 7.27 -16.33 -2.30
CA TRP A 327 7.69 -16.97 -1.06
C TRP A 327 9.07 -17.60 -1.21
N THR A 328 9.96 -17.33 -0.24
CA THR A 328 11.26 -17.98 -0.13
C THR A 328 11.30 -18.82 1.14
N GLY A 329 11.88 -20.01 1.06
CA GLY A 329 12.11 -20.89 2.19
C GLY A 329 10.98 -21.90 2.43
N PRO A 330 10.97 -22.57 3.60
CA PRO A 330 10.04 -23.65 3.87
C PRO A 330 8.60 -23.13 3.87
N PHE A 331 7.67 -23.94 3.39
CA PHE A 331 6.25 -23.61 3.42
C PHE A 331 5.73 -23.74 4.86
N THR A 332 5.31 -22.63 5.47
CA THR A 332 4.87 -22.53 6.87
C THR A 332 3.38 -22.23 6.98
N ASP A 333 2.93 -21.86 8.18
CA ASP A 333 1.58 -21.36 8.43
C ASP A 333 1.27 -20.04 7.68
N LYS A 334 2.26 -19.24 7.22
CA LYS A 334 1.99 -17.96 6.53
C LYS A 334 1.37 -18.15 5.15
N PRO A 335 2.03 -18.84 4.19
CA PRO A 335 1.39 -19.10 2.90
C PRO A 335 0.15 -20.00 3.06
N TYR A 336 0.15 -20.89 4.05
CA TYR A 336 -1.00 -21.73 4.39
C TYR A 336 -2.25 -20.89 4.72
N LEU A 337 -2.14 -19.91 5.63
CA LEU A 337 -3.25 -19.03 6.00
C LEU A 337 -3.69 -18.10 4.85
N ALA A 338 -2.75 -17.60 4.05
CA ALA A 338 -3.08 -16.81 2.87
C ALA A 338 -3.93 -17.62 1.88
N LEU A 339 -3.53 -18.86 1.58
CA LEU A 339 -4.30 -19.76 0.70
C LEU A 339 -5.66 -20.16 1.31
N LEU A 340 -5.72 -20.44 2.60
CA LEU A 340 -6.98 -20.77 3.26
C LEU A 340 -7.97 -19.59 3.24
N SER A 341 -7.50 -18.37 3.54
CA SER A 341 -8.35 -17.18 3.49
C SER A 341 -8.80 -16.86 2.04
N PHE A 342 -7.95 -17.12 1.05
CA PHE A 342 -8.33 -17.07 -0.38
C PHE A 342 -9.50 -18.03 -0.68
N LEU A 343 -9.39 -19.30 -0.28
CA LEU A 343 -10.45 -20.30 -0.49
C LEU A 343 -11.75 -19.94 0.27
N PHE A 344 -11.63 -19.34 1.45
CA PHE A 344 -12.77 -18.95 2.29
C PHE A 344 -13.52 -17.71 1.80
N THR A 345 -12.89 -16.85 0.99
CA THR A 345 -13.47 -15.56 0.59
C THR A 345 -13.74 -15.46 -0.91
N GLN A 346 -12.81 -15.87 -1.77
CA GLN A 346 -12.93 -15.65 -3.21
C GLN A 346 -13.93 -16.59 -3.88
N ASN A 347 -14.46 -16.22 -5.05
CA ASN A 347 -15.34 -17.06 -5.85
C ASN A 347 -14.58 -18.15 -6.62
N THR A 348 -13.97 -19.07 -5.89
CA THR A 348 -13.11 -20.14 -6.43
C THR A 348 -13.90 -21.27 -7.09
N GLY A 349 -15.21 -21.37 -6.83
CA GLY A 349 -16.07 -22.42 -7.37
C GLY A 349 -15.97 -23.78 -6.67
N ILE A 350 -15.17 -23.91 -5.61
CA ILE A 350 -15.02 -25.18 -4.87
C ILE A 350 -16.25 -25.57 -4.04
N HIS A 351 -17.29 -24.74 -4.03
CA HIS A 351 -18.61 -25.09 -3.52
C HIS A 351 -19.49 -25.80 -4.57
N LEU A 352 -19.07 -25.82 -5.85
CA LEU A 352 -19.82 -26.44 -6.95
C LEU A 352 -19.30 -27.84 -7.26
N ARG A 353 -20.18 -28.75 -7.68
CA ARG A 353 -19.73 -30.06 -8.20
C ARG A 353 -19.07 -29.87 -9.56
N ASP A 354 -18.10 -30.71 -9.92
CA ASP A 354 -17.26 -30.54 -11.13
C ASP A 354 -18.06 -30.37 -12.45
N LYS A 355 -19.30 -30.89 -12.52
CA LYS A 355 -20.19 -30.76 -13.69
C LYS A 355 -21.04 -29.47 -13.71
N GLN A 356 -20.86 -28.59 -12.73
CA GLN A 356 -21.65 -27.37 -12.52
C GLN A 356 -20.79 -26.10 -12.54
N LEU A 357 -19.54 -26.18 -13.00
CA LEU A 357 -18.74 -24.97 -13.22
C LEU A 357 -19.44 -24.11 -14.27
N ASP A 358 -20.06 -23.03 -13.81
CA ASP A 358 -20.74 -22.05 -14.66
C ASP A 358 -19.75 -21.47 -15.67
N GLU A 359 -20.00 -21.69 -16.96
CA GLU A 359 -19.19 -21.19 -18.08
C GLU A 359 -19.19 -19.65 -18.16
N GLY A 360 -20.11 -18.98 -17.46
CA GLY A 360 -20.28 -17.52 -17.48
C GLY A 360 -19.44 -16.71 -16.50
N VAL A 361 -18.80 -17.33 -15.49
CA VAL A 361 -18.11 -16.60 -14.40
C VAL A 361 -16.60 -16.87 -14.40
N CYS A 362 -15.81 -15.80 -14.47
CA CYS A 362 -14.36 -15.88 -14.37
C CYS A 362 -13.91 -16.05 -12.92
N ARG A 363 -13.28 -17.19 -12.63
CA ARG A 363 -12.85 -17.52 -11.28
C ARG A 363 -11.40 -17.09 -11.06
N PRO A 364 -11.08 -16.44 -9.93
CA PRO A 364 -9.71 -16.05 -9.65
C PRO A 364 -8.82 -17.26 -9.41
N GLN A 365 -7.55 -17.13 -9.78
CA GLN A 365 -6.51 -18.11 -9.45
C GLN A 365 -5.48 -17.48 -8.53
N PHE A 366 -4.86 -18.32 -7.71
CA PHE A 366 -3.76 -17.95 -6.83
C PHE A 366 -2.47 -18.62 -7.31
N TRP A 367 -1.50 -17.83 -7.76
CA TRP A 367 -0.19 -18.28 -8.19
C TRP A 367 0.85 -17.99 -7.10
N LEU A 368 1.30 -19.04 -6.44
CA LEU A 368 2.37 -18.95 -5.45
C LEU A 368 3.72 -19.27 -6.10
N TRP A 369 4.57 -18.25 -6.16
CA TRP A 369 5.91 -18.31 -6.72
C TRP A 369 6.91 -18.65 -5.62
N ILE A 370 7.49 -19.84 -5.71
CA ILE A 370 8.40 -20.37 -4.70
C ILE A 370 9.83 -20.24 -5.18
N ASN A 371 10.64 -19.55 -4.38
CA ASN A 371 12.08 -19.64 -4.47
C ASN A 371 12.58 -20.72 -3.49
N PRO A 372 13.06 -21.89 -4.00
CA PRO A 372 13.38 -23.04 -3.15
C PRO A 372 14.68 -22.87 -2.37
N GLY A 373 15.54 -21.91 -2.74
CA GLY A 373 16.82 -21.63 -2.09
C GLY A 373 16.94 -20.18 -1.63
N PRO A 374 18.13 -19.79 -1.14
CA PRO A 374 18.41 -18.40 -0.80
C PRO A 374 18.14 -17.47 -2.00
N ALA A 375 17.79 -16.21 -1.73
CA ALA A 375 17.36 -15.25 -2.75
C ALA A 375 18.35 -15.09 -3.93
N ALA A 376 19.65 -15.23 -3.68
CA ALA A 376 20.69 -15.12 -4.69
C ALA A 376 21.05 -16.42 -5.42
N SER A 377 20.43 -17.55 -5.04
CA SER A 377 20.75 -18.85 -5.64
C SER A 377 20.10 -19.02 -7.01
N MET A 378 20.85 -19.61 -7.94
CA MET A 378 20.34 -20.03 -9.24
C MET A 378 19.65 -21.40 -9.10
N PRO A 379 18.41 -21.57 -9.58
CA PRO A 379 17.74 -22.86 -9.52
C PRO A 379 18.52 -23.96 -10.27
N ASN A 380 18.59 -25.15 -9.67
CA ASN A 380 19.19 -26.32 -10.31
C ASN A 380 18.27 -26.88 -11.44
N PRO A 381 18.77 -27.73 -12.37
CA PRO A 381 17.95 -28.26 -13.48
C PRO A 381 16.72 -29.09 -13.05
N ASN A 382 16.73 -29.68 -11.87
CA ASN A 382 15.64 -30.44 -11.28
C ASN A 382 14.77 -29.60 -10.32
N ALA A 383 14.99 -28.28 -10.22
CA ALA A 383 14.39 -27.43 -9.18
C ALA A 383 12.86 -27.49 -9.15
N VAL A 384 12.19 -27.65 -10.31
CA VAL A 384 10.72 -27.83 -10.35
C VAL A 384 10.31 -29.13 -9.66
N ARG A 385 11.00 -30.24 -9.96
CA ARG A 385 10.71 -31.54 -9.34
C ARG A 385 10.98 -31.48 -7.84
N ASP A 386 12.15 -30.97 -7.46
CA ASP A 386 12.58 -30.86 -6.06
C ASP A 386 11.62 -29.96 -5.26
N MET A 387 11.15 -28.85 -5.85
CA MET A 387 10.12 -28.00 -5.27
C MET A 387 8.82 -28.77 -5.00
N PHE A 388 8.30 -29.51 -5.99
CA PHE A 388 7.08 -30.30 -5.81
C PHE A 388 7.26 -31.48 -4.85
N GLU A 389 8.45 -32.08 -4.76
CA GLU A 389 8.78 -33.07 -3.72
C GLU A 389 8.75 -32.45 -2.33
N GLY A 390 9.34 -31.26 -2.15
CA GLY A 390 9.27 -30.50 -0.90
C GLY A 390 7.84 -30.13 -0.51
N LEU A 391 7.02 -29.70 -1.46
CA LEU A 391 5.60 -29.39 -1.22
C LEU A 391 4.80 -30.63 -0.79
N LYS A 392 5.09 -31.81 -1.36
CA LYS A 392 4.44 -33.07 -0.98
C LYS A 392 4.82 -33.52 0.43
N LEU A 393 6.06 -33.27 0.84
CA LEU A 393 6.55 -33.64 2.17
C LEU A 393 6.12 -32.65 3.26
N SER A 394 5.80 -31.40 2.91
CA SER A 394 5.36 -30.40 3.87
C SER A 394 3.92 -30.66 4.35
N PRO A 395 3.68 -30.80 5.67
CA PRO A 395 2.33 -30.84 6.23
C PRO A 395 1.49 -29.61 5.86
N TRP A 396 2.11 -28.43 5.82
CA TRP A 396 1.45 -27.17 5.51
C TRP A 396 1.08 -27.02 4.04
N ALA A 397 1.90 -27.53 3.12
CA ALA A 397 1.70 -27.33 1.68
C ALA A 397 0.91 -28.46 1.01
N SER A 398 1.14 -29.70 1.43
CA SER A 398 0.59 -30.90 0.78
C SER A 398 -0.94 -30.90 0.63
N PRO A 399 -1.76 -30.31 1.54
CA PRO A 399 -3.21 -30.25 1.33
C PRO A 399 -3.61 -29.53 0.04
N PHE A 400 -2.86 -28.51 -0.37
CA PHE A 400 -3.16 -27.72 -1.58
C PHE A 400 -2.76 -28.43 -2.88
N LEU A 401 -2.07 -29.57 -2.80
CA LEU A 401 -1.80 -30.43 -3.97
C LEU A 401 -2.98 -31.36 -4.29
N HIS A 402 -4.03 -31.36 -3.45
CA HIS A 402 -5.23 -32.14 -3.69
C HIS A 402 -5.91 -31.73 -5.02
N PRO A 403 -6.39 -32.69 -5.84
CA PRO A 403 -7.00 -32.38 -7.15
C PRO A 403 -8.12 -31.34 -7.11
N ARG A 404 -8.83 -31.24 -5.98
CA ARG A 404 -9.89 -30.24 -5.76
C ARG A 404 -9.42 -28.79 -5.91
N PHE A 405 -8.15 -28.52 -5.61
CA PHE A 405 -7.58 -27.18 -5.65
C PHE A 405 -6.76 -26.90 -6.92
N LYS A 406 -6.61 -27.90 -7.80
CA LYS A 406 -5.67 -27.85 -8.93
C LYS A 406 -5.91 -26.67 -9.86
N ASP A 407 -7.15 -26.21 -10.02
CA ASP A 407 -7.54 -25.16 -10.96
C ASP A 407 -7.54 -23.75 -10.33
N VAL A 408 -7.47 -23.68 -8.99
CA VAL A 408 -7.56 -22.43 -8.23
C VAL A 408 -6.23 -22.05 -7.58
N ILE A 409 -5.38 -23.02 -7.21
CA ILE A 409 -4.06 -22.78 -6.62
C ILE A 409 -2.99 -23.39 -7.54
N LYS A 410 -2.01 -22.57 -7.93
CA LYS A 410 -0.90 -22.95 -8.80
C LYS A 410 0.43 -22.66 -8.11
N PHE A 411 1.23 -23.69 -7.89
CA PHE A 411 2.61 -23.55 -7.44
C PHE A 411 3.53 -23.35 -8.65
N LYS A 412 4.37 -22.32 -8.60
CA LYS A 412 5.30 -21.96 -9.67
C LYS A 412 6.70 -21.79 -9.12
N LEU A 413 7.70 -22.23 -9.87
CA LEU A 413 9.09 -21.98 -9.54
C LEU A 413 9.42 -20.51 -9.84
N TRP A 414 10.06 -19.83 -8.89
CA TRP A 414 10.70 -18.54 -9.16
C TRP A 414 12.13 -18.76 -9.66
N ASN A 415 12.47 -18.11 -10.77
CA ASN A 415 13.81 -18.11 -11.34
C ASN A 415 14.18 -16.68 -11.75
N THR A 416 14.97 -15.98 -10.92
CA THR A 416 15.29 -14.56 -11.13
C THR A 416 15.82 -14.27 -12.55
N THR A 417 16.72 -15.10 -13.07
CA THR A 417 17.28 -14.92 -14.42
C THR A 417 16.20 -15.04 -15.49
N GLU A 418 15.36 -16.09 -15.43
CA GLU A 418 14.25 -16.28 -16.38
C GLU A 418 13.25 -15.11 -16.30
N GLN A 419 12.96 -14.65 -15.09
CA GLN A 419 11.98 -13.59 -14.87
C GLN A 419 12.46 -12.24 -15.41
N LEU A 420 13.74 -11.90 -15.22
CA LEU A 420 14.35 -10.67 -15.74
C LEU A 420 14.60 -10.73 -17.24
N ASP A 421 15.02 -11.88 -17.79
CA ASP A 421 15.16 -12.09 -19.24
C ASP A 421 13.80 -12.05 -19.95
N GLY A 422 12.73 -12.37 -19.22
CA GLY A 422 11.35 -12.29 -19.67
C GLY A 422 10.76 -10.88 -19.74
N ILE A 423 11.52 -9.84 -19.37
CA ILE A 423 11.09 -8.44 -19.41
C ILE A 423 11.81 -7.71 -20.53
N PRO A 424 11.11 -7.29 -21.60
CA PRO A 424 11.72 -6.58 -22.74
C PRO A 424 12.54 -5.35 -22.34
N GLU A 425 12.11 -4.62 -21.31
CA GLU A 425 12.76 -3.41 -20.81
C GLU A 425 14.09 -3.68 -20.10
N LEU A 426 14.34 -4.91 -19.65
CA LEU A 426 15.49 -5.28 -18.82
C LEU A 426 16.43 -6.29 -19.47
N LYS A 427 15.90 -7.21 -20.29
CA LYS A 427 16.58 -8.45 -20.73
C LYS A 427 18.02 -8.27 -21.24
N ASP A 428 18.30 -7.16 -21.93
CA ASP A 428 19.58 -6.91 -22.59
C ASP A 428 20.58 -6.14 -21.70
N GLU A 429 20.11 -5.49 -20.63
CA GLU A 429 20.90 -4.52 -19.84
C GLU A 429 21.05 -4.89 -18.36
N TRP A 430 20.12 -5.65 -17.77
CA TRP A 430 20.07 -5.85 -16.32
C TRP A 430 21.32 -6.50 -15.73
N ARG A 431 22.03 -7.32 -16.52
CA ARG A 431 23.27 -8.00 -16.11
C ARG A 431 24.43 -7.03 -15.82
N VAL A 432 24.40 -5.82 -16.39
CA VAL A 432 25.38 -4.76 -16.08
C VAL A 432 25.25 -4.33 -14.61
N LEU A 433 24.04 -4.45 -14.05
CA LEU A 433 23.71 -4.09 -12.67
C LEU A 433 23.57 -5.33 -11.76
N LYS A 434 24.17 -6.47 -12.13
CA LYS A 434 24.11 -7.70 -11.33
C LYS A 434 24.56 -7.48 -9.87
N ASP A 435 25.56 -6.62 -9.66
CA ASP A 435 26.11 -6.33 -8.32
C ASP A 435 25.18 -5.38 -7.52
N ALA A 436 24.24 -4.73 -8.20
CA ALA A 436 23.18 -3.88 -7.63
C ALA A 436 21.81 -4.56 -7.64
N LEU A 437 21.72 -5.87 -7.94
CA LEU A 437 20.45 -6.59 -8.00
C LEU A 437 19.69 -6.55 -6.66
N PHE A 438 20.43 -6.58 -5.54
CA PHE A 438 19.86 -6.46 -4.19
C PHE A 438 20.02 -5.04 -3.66
N ASN A 439 19.38 -4.08 -4.36
CA ASN A 439 19.30 -2.70 -3.95
C ASN A 439 17.95 -2.40 -3.28
N SER A 440 17.98 -1.76 -2.13
CA SER A 440 16.77 -1.35 -1.43
C SER A 440 16.95 0.03 -0.82
N GLY A 441 16.20 1.01 -1.33
CA GLY A 441 16.27 2.39 -0.86
C GLY A 441 17.65 3.01 -1.04
N GLY A 442 18.39 2.63 -2.08
CA GLY A 442 19.76 3.04 -2.35
C GLY A 442 20.85 2.28 -1.58
N TYR A 443 20.48 1.32 -0.72
CA TYR A 443 21.44 0.44 -0.05
C TYR A 443 21.62 -0.86 -0.85
N VAL A 444 22.82 -1.04 -1.42
CA VAL A 444 23.18 -2.22 -2.22
C VAL A 444 23.84 -3.27 -1.34
N ILE A 445 23.29 -4.50 -1.36
CA ILE A 445 23.90 -5.66 -0.72
C ILE A 445 24.65 -6.48 -1.78
N SER A 446 25.98 -6.46 -1.72
CA SER A 446 26.82 -7.26 -2.61
C SER A 446 26.77 -8.74 -2.22
N VAL A 447 26.45 -9.61 -3.18
CA VAL A 447 26.48 -11.06 -2.98
C VAL A 447 27.76 -11.63 -3.62
N PRO A 448 28.64 -12.31 -2.87
CA PRO A 448 29.84 -12.93 -3.42
C PRO A 448 29.52 -14.00 -4.47
N VAL A 449 30.22 -14.00 -5.60
CA VAL A 449 29.96 -14.86 -6.77
C VAL A 449 30.34 -16.34 -6.53
N GLU A 450 31.05 -16.68 -5.44
CA GLU A 450 31.70 -17.99 -5.26
C GLU A 450 31.31 -18.77 -3.98
N ALA A 451 30.17 -18.49 -3.33
CA ALA A 451 29.73 -19.28 -2.16
C ALA A 451 28.94 -20.56 -2.49
N SER A 452 28.84 -20.95 -3.77
CA SER A 452 28.02 -22.08 -4.22
C SER A 452 28.80 -23.40 -4.41
N SER A 453 29.90 -23.63 -3.68
CA SER A 453 30.55 -24.96 -3.61
C SER A 453 31.70 -25.05 -2.60
N SER A 454 31.43 -25.12 -1.30
CA SER A 454 32.41 -25.70 -0.36
C SER A 454 31.74 -26.43 0.80
N ASN A 455 31.75 -27.77 0.73
CA ASN A 455 31.64 -28.63 1.89
C ASN A 455 32.86 -28.38 2.80
N GLY A 456 32.70 -27.52 3.80
CA GLY A 456 33.76 -27.21 4.76
C GLY A 456 33.17 -27.03 6.16
N THR A 457 33.32 -28.06 7.00
CA THR A 457 33.03 -28.03 8.42
C THR A 457 33.86 -26.93 9.09
N SER A 458 33.27 -25.75 9.27
CA SER A 458 33.87 -24.65 10.02
C SER A 458 32.81 -24.01 10.91
N THR A 459 33.01 -24.19 12.21
CA THR A 459 32.19 -23.63 13.29
C THR A 459 32.46 -22.14 13.41
N ALA A 460 31.70 -21.35 12.64
CA ALA A 460 31.24 -19.96 12.86
C ALA A 460 31.10 -19.25 11.51
N ALA A 461 29.95 -19.38 10.85
CA ALA A 461 29.62 -18.55 9.70
C ALA A 461 29.61 -17.08 10.13
N THR A 462 30.22 -16.21 9.34
CA THR A 462 30.14 -14.75 9.56
C THR A 462 28.69 -14.25 9.36
N GLU A 463 28.29 -13.15 10.02
CA GLU A 463 26.92 -12.58 9.88
C GLU A 463 26.53 -12.36 8.39
N GLU A 464 27.50 -12.08 7.52
CA GLU A 464 27.31 -11.90 6.08
C GLU A 464 27.09 -13.22 5.32
N GLU A 465 27.85 -14.27 5.61
CA GLU A 465 27.65 -15.61 5.02
C GLU A 465 26.32 -16.24 5.44
N ASP A 466 25.88 -16.01 6.68
CA ASP A 466 24.56 -16.44 7.15
C ASP A 466 23.43 -15.67 6.41
N MET A 467 23.59 -14.37 6.16
CA MET A 467 22.60 -13.58 5.43
C MET A 467 22.44 -14.04 3.97
N VAL A 468 23.53 -14.39 3.27
CA VAL A 468 23.51 -14.84 1.87
C VAL A 468 22.88 -16.23 1.69
N ASN A 469 23.05 -17.11 2.68
CA ASN A 469 22.57 -18.49 2.63
C ASN A 469 21.22 -18.69 3.34
N ARG A 470 20.62 -17.64 3.90
CA ARG A 470 19.36 -17.72 4.64
C ARG A 470 18.18 -17.90 3.69
N ALA A 471 17.20 -18.69 4.15
CA ALA A 471 15.89 -18.80 3.54
C ALA A 471 14.82 -18.66 4.63
N GLY A 472 14.15 -17.51 4.67
CA GLY A 472 13.10 -17.16 5.62
C GLY A 472 13.60 -16.57 6.94
N SER A 473 12.70 -15.87 7.63
CA SER A 473 12.97 -15.18 8.91
C SER A 473 12.55 -16.04 10.10
N LYS A 474 13.45 -16.29 11.06
CA LYS A 474 13.15 -17.04 12.30
C LYS A 474 12.87 -16.14 13.50
N SER A 475 13.28 -14.87 13.43
CA SER A 475 13.11 -13.83 14.43
C SER A 475 13.34 -12.46 13.79
N SER A 476 13.05 -11.38 14.52
CA SER A 476 13.42 -10.03 14.07
C SER A 476 14.93 -9.86 13.88
N SER A 477 15.75 -10.50 14.71
CA SER A 477 17.22 -10.45 14.61
C SER A 477 17.80 -11.32 13.49
N SER A 478 17.03 -12.27 12.96
CA SER A 478 17.43 -13.15 11.85
C SER A 478 16.58 -12.90 10.60
N TYR A 479 16.20 -11.64 10.39
CA TYR A 479 15.37 -11.20 9.26
C TYR A 479 16.06 -11.47 7.91
N ASP A 480 15.34 -12.13 6.99
CA ASP A 480 15.84 -12.47 5.65
C ASP A 480 15.68 -11.28 4.68
N ARG A 481 16.67 -10.38 4.73
CA ARG A 481 16.66 -9.14 3.95
C ARG A 481 16.74 -9.39 2.45
N LEU A 482 17.54 -10.35 1.99
CA LEU A 482 17.71 -10.58 0.56
C LEU A 482 16.41 -11.07 -0.08
N SER A 483 15.66 -11.93 0.61
CA SER A 483 14.32 -12.35 0.14
C SER A 483 13.31 -11.21 0.10
N VAL A 484 13.38 -10.27 1.06
CA VAL A 484 12.53 -9.07 1.06
C VAL A 484 12.83 -8.18 -0.14
N ILE A 485 14.12 -7.89 -0.39
CA ILE A 485 14.52 -7.09 -1.56
C ILE A 485 14.12 -7.79 -2.87
N LEU A 486 14.29 -9.12 -2.93
CA LEU A 486 13.84 -9.89 -4.09
C LEU A 486 12.31 -9.81 -4.26
N SER A 487 11.55 -9.83 -3.17
CA SER A 487 10.08 -9.70 -3.21
C SER A 487 9.62 -8.32 -3.68
N ASP A 488 10.34 -7.24 -3.32
CA ASP A 488 10.11 -5.88 -3.81
C ASP A 488 10.23 -5.82 -5.33
N MET A 489 11.19 -6.53 -5.93
CA MET A 489 11.31 -6.64 -7.39
C MET A 489 10.26 -7.59 -7.97
N ALA A 490 10.05 -8.74 -7.34
CA ALA A 490 9.17 -9.80 -7.84
C ALA A 490 7.73 -9.28 -8.06
N ARG A 491 7.20 -8.45 -7.17
CA ARG A 491 5.85 -7.89 -7.32
C ARG A 491 5.64 -7.11 -8.62
N PHE A 492 6.61 -6.28 -9.03
CA PHE A 492 6.54 -5.53 -10.28
C PHE A 492 6.76 -6.44 -11.49
N VAL A 493 7.71 -7.38 -11.38
CA VAL A 493 8.01 -8.35 -12.46
C VAL A 493 6.79 -9.20 -12.77
N LEU A 494 6.14 -9.75 -11.74
CA LEU A 494 4.99 -10.62 -11.90
C LEU A 494 3.80 -9.87 -12.49
N CYS A 495 3.44 -8.71 -11.93
CA CYS A 495 2.31 -7.93 -12.46
C CYS A 495 2.58 -7.38 -13.87
N HIS A 496 3.81 -7.01 -14.23
CA HIS A 496 4.12 -6.56 -15.59
C HIS A 496 4.09 -7.70 -16.62
N ARG A 497 4.57 -8.89 -16.24
CA ARG A 497 4.60 -10.05 -17.16
C ARG A 497 3.25 -10.76 -17.29
N PHE A 498 2.48 -10.82 -16.21
CA PHE A 498 1.29 -11.67 -16.13
C PHE A 498 -0.01 -10.89 -15.83
N GLY A 499 0.07 -9.59 -15.51
CA GLY A 499 -1.07 -8.81 -15.03
C GLY A 499 -1.46 -9.19 -13.60
N GLY A 500 -2.69 -8.89 -13.21
CA GLY A 500 -3.25 -9.30 -11.92
C GLY A 500 -2.74 -8.47 -10.74
N ILE A 501 -2.84 -9.07 -9.55
CA ILE A 501 -2.58 -8.42 -8.26
C ILE A 501 -1.58 -9.23 -7.45
N TYR A 502 -0.49 -8.60 -7.05
CA TYR A 502 0.47 -9.14 -6.11
C TYR A 502 0.06 -8.86 -4.65
N LEU A 503 0.36 -9.83 -3.78
CA LEU A 503 0.14 -9.80 -2.33
C LEU A 503 1.39 -10.31 -1.61
N ASP A 504 1.86 -9.61 -0.58
CA ASP A 504 2.88 -10.15 0.33
C ASP A 504 2.33 -11.32 1.16
N ALA A 505 3.24 -12.20 1.58
CA ALA A 505 2.92 -13.44 2.28
C ALA A 505 2.24 -13.27 3.64
N ASP A 506 2.33 -12.07 4.22
CA ASP A 506 1.67 -11.65 5.45
C ASP A 506 0.35 -10.90 5.21
N THR A 507 -0.36 -11.27 4.15
CA THR A 507 -1.72 -10.79 3.85
C THR A 507 -2.75 -11.92 3.93
N ILE A 508 -3.86 -11.67 4.62
CA ILE A 508 -5.05 -12.54 4.62
C ILE A 508 -6.24 -11.87 3.94
N PHE A 509 -7.03 -12.64 3.20
CA PHE A 509 -8.24 -12.14 2.53
C PHE A 509 -9.42 -12.03 3.49
N LEU A 510 -10.20 -10.95 3.36
CA LEU A 510 -11.35 -10.67 4.24
C LEU A 510 -12.70 -10.59 3.50
N ARG A 511 -12.69 -10.55 2.17
CA ARG A 511 -13.88 -10.68 1.30
C ARG A 511 -13.47 -10.95 -0.15
N ASP A 512 -14.44 -11.22 -1.01
CA ASP A 512 -14.26 -11.38 -2.46
C ASP A 512 -13.85 -10.07 -3.14
N TRP A 513 -12.93 -10.15 -4.11
CA TRP A 513 -12.32 -9.02 -4.82
C TRP A 513 -12.94 -8.76 -6.20
N GLU A 514 -14.06 -9.41 -6.55
CA GLU A 514 -14.80 -9.22 -7.81
C GLU A 514 -14.79 -7.78 -8.34
N GLU A 515 -15.26 -6.84 -7.51
CA GLU A 515 -15.38 -5.41 -7.83
C GLU A 515 -14.02 -4.71 -8.01
N LEU A 516 -12.96 -5.19 -7.35
CA LEU A 516 -11.61 -4.67 -7.59
C LEU A 516 -11.12 -5.12 -8.97
N TRP A 517 -11.36 -6.36 -9.40
CA TRP A 517 -10.95 -6.83 -10.74
C TRP A 517 -11.47 -5.94 -11.87
N GLY A 518 -12.69 -5.41 -11.71
CA GLY A 518 -13.29 -4.48 -12.66
C GLY A 518 -12.55 -3.15 -12.82
N TRP A 519 -11.80 -2.70 -11.81
CA TRP A 519 -11.00 -1.46 -11.92
C TRP A 519 -9.76 -1.70 -12.80
N THR A 520 -9.78 -1.28 -14.05
CA THR A 520 -8.71 -1.54 -15.03
C THR A 520 -7.40 -0.77 -14.80
N GLY A 521 -7.36 0.21 -13.91
CA GLY A 521 -6.15 0.98 -13.61
C GLY A 521 -5.20 0.31 -12.63
N ALA A 522 -3.94 0.75 -12.61
CA ALA A 522 -2.96 0.29 -11.63
C ALA A 522 -3.21 0.95 -10.26
N PHE A 523 -2.91 0.21 -9.19
CA PHE A 523 -2.97 0.74 -7.83
C PHE A 523 -2.00 0.04 -6.89
N ALA A 524 -1.61 0.74 -5.83
CA ALA A 524 -0.99 0.15 -4.65
C ALA A 524 -1.47 0.89 -3.41
N TYR A 525 -1.58 0.20 -2.29
CA TYR A 525 -2.01 0.88 -1.07
C TYR A 525 -0.86 1.69 -0.44
N ARG A 526 -1.23 2.71 0.34
CA ARG A 526 -0.31 3.69 0.89
C ARG A 526 0.51 3.12 2.06
N TRP A 527 1.58 3.82 2.41
CA TRP A 527 2.41 3.54 3.58
C TRP A 527 1.90 4.30 4.80
N SER A 528 0.84 3.80 5.43
CA SER A 528 0.24 4.42 6.62
C SER A 528 -0.03 5.93 6.40
N ARG A 529 0.38 6.79 7.33
CA ARG A 529 0.23 8.23 7.24
C ARG A 529 1.05 8.91 6.14
N LEU A 530 1.96 8.21 5.47
CA LEU A 530 2.85 8.80 4.48
C LEU A 530 2.16 8.86 3.10
N GLU A 531 2.47 9.89 2.33
CA GLU A 531 2.13 9.98 0.90
C GLU A 531 3.11 9.15 0.06
N LYS A 532 3.21 7.86 0.39
CA LYS A 532 4.12 6.89 -0.25
C LYS A 532 3.40 5.56 -0.42
N TYR A 533 3.86 4.70 -1.31
CA TYR A 533 3.30 3.35 -1.52
C TYR A 533 3.95 2.35 -0.57
N ASN A 534 3.19 1.34 -0.13
CA ASN A 534 3.74 0.14 0.53
C ASN A 534 3.93 -1.03 -0.45
N THR A 535 3.09 -1.13 -1.48
CA THR A 535 3.15 -2.16 -2.54
C THR A 535 3.07 -3.63 -2.10
N ALA A 536 2.85 -3.92 -0.81
CA ALA A 536 2.45 -5.28 -0.38
C ALA A 536 1.13 -5.74 -0.99
N VAL A 537 0.29 -4.79 -1.43
CA VAL A 537 -0.78 -5.03 -2.40
C VAL A 537 -0.51 -4.13 -3.60
N LEU A 538 -0.26 -4.74 -4.76
CA LEU A 538 0.07 -4.04 -6.01
C LEU A 538 -0.71 -4.65 -7.17
N ARG A 539 -1.43 -3.81 -7.90
CA ARG A 539 -2.03 -4.16 -9.18
C ARG A 539 -1.32 -3.43 -10.31
N MET A 540 -1.00 -4.15 -11.38
CA MET A 540 -0.65 -3.55 -12.67
C MET A 540 -1.23 -4.35 -13.81
N THR A 541 -1.42 -3.70 -14.96
CA THR A 541 -1.79 -4.38 -16.20
C THR A 541 -0.53 -4.88 -16.89
N LYS A 542 -0.66 -6.08 -17.50
CA LYS A 542 0.40 -6.73 -18.25
C LYS A 542 0.90 -5.81 -19.37
N GLY A 543 2.22 -5.64 -19.48
CA GLY A 543 2.84 -4.87 -20.55
C GLY A 543 2.39 -3.40 -20.63
N SER A 544 1.93 -2.82 -19.52
CA SER A 544 1.47 -1.43 -19.46
C SER A 544 2.62 -0.43 -19.68
N ALA A 545 2.31 0.75 -20.22
CA ALA A 545 3.27 1.83 -20.38
C ALA A 545 3.81 2.34 -19.03
N LEU A 546 2.98 2.30 -17.98
CA LEU A 546 3.40 2.53 -16.60
C LEU A 546 4.42 1.49 -16.16
N GLY A 547 4.21 0.21 -16.47
CA GLY A 547 5.19 -0.85 -16.20
C GLY A 547 6.52 -0.58 -16.91
N THR A 548 6.48 -0.25 -18.21
CA THR A 548 7.66 0.14 -18.97
C THR A 548 8.40 1.31 -18.32
N PHE A 549 7.68 2.36 -17.90
CA PHE A 549 8.26 3.49 -17.18
C PHE A 549 8.97 3.05 -15.89
N LEU A 550 8.31 2.24 -15.06
CA LEU A 550 8.85 1.79 -13.78
C LEU A 550 10.14 0.98 -13.98
N PHE A 551 10.15 0.05 -14.94
CA PHE A 551 11.32 -0.79 -15.22
C PHE A 551 12.51 0.01 -15.75
N ARG A 552 12.30 0.89 -16.74
CA ARG A 552 13.39 1.73 -17.27
C ARG A 552 13.91 2.73 -16.22
N THR A 553 13.01 3.32 -15.44
CA THR A 553 13.40 4.21 -14.34
C THR A 553 14.17 3.46 -13.26
N ALA A 554 13.71 2.29 -12.82
CA ALA A 554 14.42 1.46 -11.85
C ALA A 554 15.80 1.04 -12.37
N MET A 555 15.93 0.64 -13.64
CA MET A 555 17.21 0.29 -14.26
C MET A 555 18.20 1.45 -14.17
N LYS A 556 17.80 2.67 -14.56
CA LYS A 556 18.64 3.88 -14.43
C LYS A 556 18.86 4.34 -12.98
N ASN A 557 18.15 3.76 -12.02
CA ASN A 557 18.28 4.02 -10.59
C ASN A 557 18.80 2.79 -9.81
N GLY A 558 19.53 1.90 -10.49
CA GLY A 558 20.27 0.81 -9.83
C GLY A 558 19.40 -0.37 -9.41
N LEU A 559 18.35 -0.68 -10.19
CA LEU A 559 17.38 -1.75 -9.94
C LEU A 559 16.68 -1.66 -8.57
N ASP A 560 16.51 -0.44 -8.06
CA ASP A 560 15.82 -0.23 -6.78
C ASP A 560 14.30 -0.21 -6.98
N PHE A 561 13.66 -1.30 -6.57
CA PHE A 561 12.20 -1.48 -6.57
C PHE A 561 11.57 -1.25 -5.20
N HIS A 562 12.33 -0.75 -4.22
CA HIS A 562 11.82 -0.49 -2.88
C HIS A 562 10.61 0.47 -2.93
N PRO A 563 9.54 0.25 -2.13
CA PRO A 563 8.30 1.04 -2.24
C PRO A 563 8.49 2.55 -2.09
N MET A 564 9.45 2.96 -1.26
CA MET A 564 9.80 4.38 -1.10
C MET A 564 10.44 4.98 -2.36
N SER A 565 11.24 4.19 -3.09
CA SER A 565 11.88 4.60 -4.34
C SER A 565 10.85 4.70 -5.47
N ILE A 566 9.92 3.74 -5.56
CA ILE A 566 8.77 3.79 -6.48
C ILE A 566 7.91 5.04 -6.25
N SER A 567 7.70 5.41 -4.98
CA SER A 567 6.98 6.65 -4.61
C SER A 567 7.68 7.88 -5.18
N ARG A 568 9.01 7.90 -5.16
CA ARG A 568 9.80 9.01 -5.71
C ARG A 568 9.79 9.02 -7.24
N TYR A 569 9.91 7.86 -7.88
CA TYR A 569 9.86 7.73 -9.33
C TYR A 569 8.57 8.31 -9.90
N THR A 570 7.44 7.90 -9.32
CA THR A 570 6.11 8.36 -9.75
C THR A 570 5.85 9.82 -9.41
N ALA A 571 6.32 10.33 -8.27
CA ALA A 571 6.20 11.74 -7.90
C ALA A 571 7.04 12.65 -8.83
N ASP A 572 8.32 12.33 -9.04
CA ASP A 572 9.23 13.10 -9.90
C ASP A 572 8.74 13.13 -11.37
N ALA A 573 8.05 12.07 -11.81
CA ALA A 573 7.49 11.94 -13.15
C ALA A 573 6.03 12.39 -13.28
N HIS A 574 5.38 12.80 -12.18
CA HIS A 574 3.96 13.14 -12.14
C HIS A 574 3.03 12.02 -12.66
N LEU A 575 3.32 10.77 -12.27
CA LEU A 575 2.56 9.58 -12.63
C LEU A 575 1.78 8.97 -11.45
N GLU A 576 1.71 9.64 -10.29
CA GLU A 576 0.95 9.16 -9.12
C GLU A 576 -0.55 8.94 -9.40
N GLY A 577 -1.11 9.62 -10.40
CA GLY A 577 -2.49 9.36 -10.85
C GLY A 577 -2.64 8.03 -11.59
N LEU A 578 -1.59 7.54 -12.26
CA LEU A 578 -1.62 6.28 -13.00
C LEU A 578 -1.38 5.06 -12.10
N LEU A 579 -0.53 5.20 -11.08
CA LEU A 579 -0.41 4.22 -10.00
C LEU A 579 -1.22 4.74 -8.79
N LEU A 580 -2.53 4.50 -8.78
CA LEU A 580 -3.39 5.09 -7.76
C LEU A 580 -2.99 4.61 -6.35
N ARG A 581 -2.74 5.57 -5.45
CA ARG A 581 -2.43 5.30 -4.06
C ARG A 581 -3.70 5.12 -3.22
N LEU A 582 -4.04 3.87 -2.92
CA LEU A 582 -5.24 3.53 -2.13
C LEU A 582 -5.01 3.65 -0.62
N PRO A 583 -6.06 3.93 0.19
CA PRO A 583 -5.90 4.13 1.62
C PRO A 583 -5.76 2.79 2.35
N ASP A 584 -5.09 2.81 3.50
CA ASP A 584 -4.79 1.61 4.30
C ASP A 584 -6.06 0.85 4.69
N ALA A 585 -7.19 1.55 4.88
CA ALA A 585 -8.48 0.95 5.25
C ALA A 585 -8.91 -0.25 4.38
N LEU A 586 -8.52 -0.30 3.10
CA LEU A 586 -8.90 -1.39 2.20
C LEU A 586 -8.12 -2.68 2.47
N PHE A 587 -6.88 -2.59 2.97
CA PHE A 587 -5.93 -3.72 2.98
C PHE A 587 -5.16 -3.90 4.29
N ASP A 588 -5.11 -2.87 5.12
CA ASP A 588 -4.49 -2.82 6.45
C ASP A 588 -5.18 -1.78 7.32
N SER A 589 -6.31 -2.17 7.88
CA SER A 589 -7.11 -1.30 8.73
C SER A 589 -6.46 -0.96 10.08
N ALA A 590 -5.40 -1.67 10.50
CA ALA A 590 -4.80 -1.44 11.81
C ALA A 590 -3.69 -0.38 11.80
N TRP A 591 -3.00 -0.20 10.68
CA TRP A 591 -1.71 0.51 10.62
C TRP A 591 -1.70 1.89 11.29
N LEU A 592 -2.67 2.75 10.97
CA LEU A 592 -2.70 4.11 11.55
C LEU A 592 -2.74 4.06 13.09
N ASN A 593 -3.50 3.12 13.68
CA ASN A 593 -3.56 2.99 15.13
C ASN A 593 -2.23 2.53 15.73
N THR A 594 -1.50 1.64 15.05
CA THR A 594 -0.20 1.15 15.54
C THR A 594 0.84 2.27 15.58
N GLU A 595 0.66 3.30 14.74
CA GLU A 595 1.47 4.53 14.73
C GLU A 595 0.87 5.69 15.55
N TYR A 596 -0.06 5.41 16.47
CA TYR A 596 -0.69 6.40 17.36
C TYR A 596 -1.67 7.38 16.70
N TYR A 597 -2.12 7.11 15.47
CA TYR A 597 -3.16 7.89 14.78
C TYR A 597 -4.55 7.29 14.96
N GLN A 598 -5.59 8.12 14.92
CA GLN A 598 -7.02 7.72 14.95
C GLN A 598 -7.46 6.83 16.14
N ARG A 599 -6.64 6.76 17.20
CA ARG A 599 -6.93 5.98 18.42
C ARG A 599 -8.14 6.49 19.20
N ASP A 600 -8.58 7.72 18.94
CA ASP A 600 -9.81 8.31 19.48
C ASP A 600 -11.07 7.70 18.85
N ARG A 601 -10.96 7.16 17.63
CA ARG A 601 -12.05 6.50 16.91
C ARG A 601 -11.51 5.34 16.06
N PRO A 602 -11.02 4.27 16.72
CA PRO A 602 -10.35 3.19 16.01
C PRO A 602 -11.33 2.32 15.21
N PRO A 603 -10.87 1.68 14.13
CA PRO A 603 -11.57 0.55 13.52
C PRO A 603 -11.69 -0.64 14.49
N GLN A 604 -12.53 -1.61 14.11
CA GLN A 604 -12.78 -2.83 14.87
C GLN A 604 -12.16 -4.04 14.14
N PRO A 605 -11.29 -4.84 14.79
CA PRO A 605 -10.79 -4.69 16.17
C PRO A 605 -9.86 -3.50 16.37
N TYR A 606 -9.80 -3.01 17.61
CA TYR A 606 -8.84 -1.98 17.98
C TYR A 606 -7.48 -2.60 18.32
N PHE A 607 -6.53 -2.44 17.40
CA PHE A 607 -5.12 -2.79 17.62
C PHE A 607 -4.30 -1.56 17.94
N THR A 608 -3.55 -1.63 19.03
CA THR A 608 -2.56 -0.64 19.46
C THR A 608 -1.17 -0.94 18.91
N GLU A 609 -0.89 -2.21 18.63
CA GLU A 609 0.30 -2.71 17.98
C GLU A 609 -0.08 -3.86 17.04
N PHE A 610 0.70 -4.12 16.00
CA PHE A 610 0.43 -5.24 15.08
C PHE A 610 0.47 -6.60 15.78
N ALA A 611 1.24 -6.71 16.87
CA ALA A 611 1.30 -7.91 17.69
C ALA A 611 -0.05 -8.29 18.29
N ASP A 612 -0.98 -7.34 18.49
CA ASP A 612 -2.31 -7.57 19.08
C ASP A 612 -3.16 -8.55 18.24
N PHE A 613 -2.81 -8.73 16.96
CA PHE A 613 -3.41 -9.74 16.11
C PHE A 613 -3.08 -11.18 16.58
N PHE A 614 -1.83 -11.41 16.99
CA PHE A 614 -1.34 -12.70 17.46
C PHE A 614 -1.46 -12.87 18.98
N ASP A 615 -1.38 -11.76 19.71
CA ASP A 615 -1.45 -11.69 21.18
C ASP A 615 -2.51 -10.67 21.58
N THR A 616 -3.78 -11.04 21.49
CA THR A 616 -4.91 -10.16 21.77
C THR A 616 -4.87 -9.68 23.25
N PRO A 617 -4.94 -8.36 23.51
CA PRO A 617 -4.90 -7.82 24.86
C PRO A 617 -6.01 -8.38 25.77
N ILE A 618 -5.69 -8.58 27.05
CA ILE A 618 -6.61 -9.16 28.06
C ILE A 618 -7.92 -8.36 28.15
N GLN A 619 -7.88 -7.04 28.00
CA GLN A 619 -9.08 -6.21 28.09
C GLN A 619 -10.08 -6.46 26.94
N SER A 620 -9.60 -7.00 25.81
CA SER A 620 -10.39 -7.30 24.62
C SER A 620 -10.35 -8.78 24.24
N SER A 621 -9.84 -9.66 25.10
CA SER A 621 -9.58 -11.08 24.81
C SER A 621 -10.84 -11.90 24.51
N ALA A 622 -12.01 -11.46 24.96
CA ALA A 622 -13.28 -12.10 24.62
C ALA A 622 -13.75 -11.78 23.18
N ALA A 623 -13.25 -10.71 22.56
CA ALA A 623 -13.74 -10.22 21.28
C ALA A 623 -13.52 -11.18 20.11
N PRO A 624 -12.34 -11.84 19.95
CA PRO A 624 -12.11 -12.77 18.85
C PRO A 624 -13.17 -13.88 18.78
N GLN A 625 -13.43 -14.58 19.89
CA GLN A 625 -14.40 -15.67 19.92
C GLN A 625 -15.85 -15.17 19.83
N ALA A 626 -16.17 -14.04 20.46
CA ALA A 626 -17.53 -13.50 20.47
C ALA A 626 -17.97 -12.93 19.11
N LEU A 627 -17.05 -12.27 18.39
CA LEU A 627 -17.35 -11.61 17.13
C LEU A 627 -16.95 -12.44 15.90
N GLY A 628 -15.92 -13.28 16.03
CA GLY A 628 -15.38 -14.11 14.96
C GLY A 628 -14.95 -13.31 13.73
N PHE A 629 -14.85 -14.01 12.60
CA PHE A 629 -14.52 -13.40 11.30
C PHE A 629 -15.39 -12.18 10.95
N ASN A 630 -16.67 -12.18 11.33
CA ASN A 630 -17.58 -11.07 11.04
C ASN A 630 -17.23 -9.77 11.77
N GLY A 631 -16.54 -9.84 12.90
CA GLY A 631 -16.07 -8.66 13.64
C GLY A 631 -14.67 -8.17 13.24
N PHE A 632 -14.01 -8.82 12.28
CA PHE A 632 -12.61 -8.53 11.95
C PHE A 632 -12.51 -7.60 10.73
N PHE A 633 -12.32 -6.30 10.97
CA PHE A 633 -12.17 -5.25 9.94
C PHE A 633 -13.20 -5.34 8.81
N LYS A 634 -14.46 -5.63 9.16
CA LYS A 634 -15.56 -5.87 8.22
C LYS A 634 -15.67 -4.71 7.22
N GLY A 635 -15.54 -5.02 5.93
CA GLY A 635 -15.50 -4.06 4.84
C GLY A 635 -14.17 -4.03 4.09
N ALA A 636 -13.05 -4.31 4.79
CA ALA A 636 -11.74 -4.42 4.15
C ALA A 636 -11.68 -5.61 3.19
N TYR A 637 -10.84 -5.50 2.16
CA TYR A 637 -10.54 -6.57 1.20
C TYR A 637 -9.53 -7.58 1.76
N SER A 638 -8.58 -7.10 2.56
CA SER A 638 -7.57 -7.91 3.23
C SER A 638 -7.10 -7.28 4.53
N TYR A 639 -6.25 -8.00 5.25
CA TYR A 639 -5.44 -7.49 6.35
C TYR A 639 -3.98 -7.90 6.16
N HIS A 640 -3.08 -6.92 6.10
CA HIS A 640 -1.63 -7.09 6.07
C HIS A 640 -1.07 -6.91 7.50
N PHE A 641 -0.44 -7.95 8.05
CA PHE A 641 -0.09 -8.01 9.49
C PHE A 641 1.38 -7.70 9.82
N HIS A 642 2.17 -7.20 8.86
CA HIS A 642 3.51 -6.62 9.04
C HIS A 642 4.58 -7.49 9.72
N ASN A 643 5.21 -8.38 8.97
CA ASN A 643 6.51 -8.96 9.31
C ASN A 643 6.58 -9.86 10.57
N PHE A 644 5.45 -10.27 11.15
CA PHE A 644 5.38 -11.27 12.23
C PHE A 644 5.53 -12.72 11.74
N TRP A 645 6.53 -12.98 10.89
CA TRP A 645 6.66 -14.24 10.15
C TRP A 645 7.00 -15.43 11.05
N TRP A 646 7.55 -15.15 12.25
CA TRP A 646 7.92 -16.16 13.25
C TRP A 646 6.82 -16.45 14.28
N LYS A 647 5.77 -15.62 14.38
CA LYS A 647 4.69 -15.87 15.35
C LYS A 647 3.67 -16.82 14.76
N PRO A 648 3.40 -17.99 15.35
CA PRO A 648 2.38 -18.90 14.82
C PRO A 648 0.99 -18.26 14.88
N PHE A 649 0.14 -18.55 13.89
CA PHE A 649 -1.25 -18.08 13.91
C PHE A 649 -2.05 -18.66 15.09
N ASP A 650 -1.77 -19.90 15.48
CA ASP A 650 -2.34 -20.53 16.66
C ASP A 650 -1.20 -21.25 17.39
N LEU A 651 -0.81 -20.71 18.55
CA LEU A 651 0.30 -21.26 19.33
C LEU A 651 -0.04 -22.63 19.92
N SER A 652 -1.29 -22.87 20.34
CA SER A 652 -1.68 -24.17 20.92
C SER A 652 -1.94 -25.23 19.85
N ARG A 653 -2.18 -24.81 18.60
CA ARG A 653 -2.41 -25.72 17.45
C ARG A 653 -1.60 -25.29 16.24
N ASN A 654 -0.28 -25.30 16.38
CA ASN A 654 0.65 -24.90 15.33
C ASN A 654 0.91 -26.03 14.31
N PHE A 655 -0.17 -26.55 13.74
CA PHE A 655 -0.18 -27.55 12.68
C PHE A 655 -1.44 -27.36 11.81
N PRO A 656 -1.45 -27.88 10.57
CA PRO A 656 -2.64 -27.87 9.72
C PRO A 656 -3.71 -28.81 10.29
N ASP A 657 -4.91 -28.32 10.51
CA ASP A 657 -6.06 -29.12 10.96
C ASP A 657 -7.18 -29.04 9.92
N LEU A 658 -7.14 -29.90 8.91
CA LEU A 658 -8.11 -29.91 7.79
C LEU A 658 -9.02 -31.14 7.80
N GLY A 659 -9.07 -31.85 8.93
CA GLY A 659 -9.93 -33.02 9.14
C GLY A 659 -9.42 -34.30 8.47
N GLN A 660 -10.23 -35.37 8.56
CA GLN A 660 -9.81 -36.75 8.27
C GLN A 660 -9.17 -36.95 6.88
N ARG A 661 -9.59 -36.16 5.87
CA ARG A 661 -9.08 -36.23 4.50
C ARG A 661 -7.59 -35.86 4.40
N PHE A 662 -7.09 -35.04 5.31
CA PHE A 662 -5.72 -34.54 5.35
C PHE A 662 -4.95 -34.99 6.61
N ALA A 663 -5.50 -35.95 7.37
CA ALA A 663 -4.96 -36.39 8.66
C ALA A 663 -3.51 -36.90 8.60
N ALA A 664 -3.05 -37.40 7.45
CA ALA A 664 -1.66 -37.86 7.30
C ALA A 664 -0.64 -36.72 7.49
N GLY A 665 -0.91 -35.54 6.91
CA GLY A 665 -0.05 -34.37 7.07
C GLY A 665 -0.08 -33.85 8.51
N GLU A 666 -1.28 -33.76 9.10
CA GLU A 666 -1.47 -33.37 10.50
C GLU A 666 -0.67 -34.29 11.45
N GLN A 667 -0.75 -35.61 11.26
CA GLN A 667 -0.02 -36.58 12.09
C GLN A 667 1.50 -36.40 12.00
N ILE A 668 2.03 -36.13 10.81
CA ILE A 668 3.46 -35.83 10.63
C ILE A 668 3.84 -34.57 11.41
N ALA A 669 3.01 -33.52 11.36
CA ALA A 669 3.25 -32.27 12.06
C ALA A 669 3.23 -32.44 13.60
N ARG A 670 2.22 -33.15 14.13
CA ARG A 670 2.09 -33.42 15.58
C ARG A 670 3.21 -34.29 16.13
N ASN A 671 3.63 -35.32 15.38
CA ASN A 671 4.76 -36.15 15.78
C ASN A 671 6.08 -35.37 15.80
N ALA A 672 6.21 -34.29 15.04
CA ALA A 672 7.40 -33.44 15.03
C ALA A 672 7.47 -32.48 16.23
N THR A 673 6.36 -32.26 16.94
CA THR A 673 6.27 -31.38 18.12
C THR A 673 6.31 -32.14 19.45
N ASP A 674 6.60 -33.44 19.45
CA ASP A 674 6.51 -34.35 20.61
C ASP A 674 5.12 -34.33 21.31
N GLU A 675 4.09 -33.84 20.61
CA GLU A 675 2.70 -33.99 21.01
C GLU A 675 2.28 -35.44 20.71
N GLU A 676 2.62 -36.36 21.64
CA GLU A 676 2.00 -37.69 21.65
C GLU A 676 0.48 -37.55 21.59
N ARG A 677 -0.18 -38.61 21.12
CA ARG A 677 -1.60 -38.75 20.79
C ARG A 677 -2.56 -38.59 21.99
N ILE A 678 -2.37 -37.55 22.78
CA ILE A 678 -3.27 -37.07 23.82
C ILE A 678 -4.48 -36.49 23.09
N PRO A 679 -5.71 -36.93 23.42
CA PRO A 679 -6.90 -36.34 22.83
C PRO A 679 -6.91 -34.84 23.13
N ASP A 680 -7.03 -34.00 22.10
CA ASP A 680 -7.09 -32.55 22.29
C ASP A 680 -8.20 -32.19 23.29
N ARG A 681 -7.83 -31.65 24.44
CA ARG A 681 -8.81 -31.20 25.45
C ARG A 681 -9.00 -29.70 25.31
N VAL A 682 -10.22 -29.25 25.59
CA VAL A 682 -10.50 -27.80 25.73
C VAL A 682 -9.58 -27.14 26.77
N ALA A 683 -9.11 -27.91 27.76
CA ALA A 683 -8.16 -27.46 28.78
C ALA A 683 -6.75 -27.16 28.23
N ASP A 684 -6.40 -27.69 27.06
CA ASP A 684 -5.09 -27.49 26.41
C ASP A 684 -5.08 -26.20 25.55
N ASP A 685 -6.26 -25.67 25.22
CA ASP A 685 -6.40 -24.41 24.49
C ASP A 685 -6.30 -23.20 25.43
N LYS A 686 -5.76 -22.09 24.91
CA LYS A 686 -5.87 -20.78 25.57
C LYS A 686 -7.36 -20.47 25.72
N ARG A 687 -7.78 -20.16 26.96
CA ARG A 687 -9.20 -19.91 27.30
C ARG A 687 -9.83 -18.84 26.38
N ASP A 688 -9.13 -17.73 26.23
CA ASP A 688 -9.49 -16.64 25.35
C ASP A 688 -8.56 -16.67 24.13
N LEU A 689 -9.05 -17.13 22.99
CA LEU A 689 -8.26 -17.25 21.76
C LEU A 689 -7.94 -15.87 21.17
N ASP A 690 -6.75 -15.75 20.57
CA ASP A 690 -6.34 -14.57 19.84
C ASP A 690 -7.05 -14.46 18.47
N TRP A 691 -7.06 -13.26 17.89
CA TRP A 691 -7.64 -13.05 16.55
C TRP A 691 -7.04 -13.97 15.50
N SER A 692 -5.71 -14.12 15.47
CA SER A 692 -5.02 -15.01 14.54
C SER A 692 -5.49 -16.47 14.67
N ALA A 693 -5.70 -16.95 15.90
CA ALA A 693 -6.14 -18.32 16.16
C ALA A 693 -7.59 -18.53 15.73
N VAL A 694 -8.48 -17.57 16.04
CA VAL A 694 -9.88 -17.63 15.61
C VAL A 694 -10.01 -17.61 14.09
N LEU A 695 -9.22 -16.80 13.39
CA LEU A 695 -9.22 -16.77 11.92
C LEU A 695 -8.69 -18.07 11.32
N LYS A 696 -7.57 -18.60 11.82
CA LYS A 696 -7.03 -19.91 11.39
C LYS A 696 -8.08 -21.01 11.52
N ARG A 697 -8.62 -21.20 12.72
CA ARG A 697 -9.63 -22.24 12.99
C ARG A 697 -10.90 -22.03 12.16
N THR A 698 -11.28 -20.77 11.90
CA THR A 698 -12.42 -20.44 11.03
C THR A 698 -12.17 -20.91 9.60
N PHE A 699 -11.01 -20.61 9.01
CA PHE A 699 -10.73 -21.01 7.63
C PHE A 699 -10.55 -22.52 7.51
N GLU A 700 -9.90 -23.16 8.48
CA GLU A 700 -9.74 -24.61 8.54
C GLU A 700 -11.10 -25.34 8.61
N SER A 701 -12.02 -24.86 9.46
CA SER A 701 -13.36 -25.46 9.59
C SER A 701 -14.21 -25.40 8.31
N TYR A 702 -13.95 -24.42 7.42
CA TYR A 702 -14.59 -24.41 6.08
C TYR A 702 -14.10 -25.56 5.22
N ILE A 703 -12.79 -25.82 5.19
CA ILE A 703 -12.20 -26.94 4.44
C ILE A 703 -12.66 -28.28 5.02
N ARG A 704 -12.83 -28.38 6.34
CA ARG A 704 -13.42 -29.55 6.99
C ARG A 704 -14.90 -29.77 6.63
N GLY A 705 -15.58 -28.77 6.10
CA GLY A 705 -17.01 -28.81 5.83
C GLY A 705 -17.86 -28.73 7.11
N GLU A 706 -17.35 -28.09 8.15
CA GLU A 706 -18.07 -27.86 9.43
C GLU A 706 -18.87 -26.57 9.41
N ARG A 707 -18.49 -25.64 8.53
CA ARG A 707 -19.18 -24.36 8.31
C ARG A 707 -19.13 -23.97 6.83
N PRO A 708 -20.01 -23.07 6.38
CA PRO A 708 -19.86 -22.45 5.07
C PRO A 708 -18.77 -21.37 5.09
N ASN A 709 -18.41 -20.91 3.89
CA ASN A 709 -17.55 -19.77 3.69
C ASN A 709 -18.24 -18.45 4.10
N MET A 710 -17.57 -17.30 3.89
CA MET A 710 -18.11 -15.98 4.25
C MET A 710 -19.50 -15.69 3.64
N TYR A 711 -19.80 -16.26 2.48
CA TYR A 711 -21.01 -16.01 1.69
C TYR A 711 -22.08 -17.12 1.84
N GLY A 712 -21.92 -18.01 2.82
CA GLY A 712 -22.90 -19.07 3.08
C GLY A 712 -22.77 -20.32 2.21
N GLU A 713 -21.69 -20.45 1.43
CA GLU A 713 -21.48 -21.59 0.53
C GLU A 713 -20.65 -22.69 1.20
N TRP A 714 -21.11 -23.93 1.06
CA TRP A 714 -20.42 -25.10 1.61
C TRP A 714 -19.47 -25.72 0.59
N ILE A 715 -18.26 -26.07 1.03
CA ILE A 715 -17.34 -26.85 0.19
C ILE A 715 -18.01 -28.17 -0.19
N GLN A 716 -17.87 -28.56 -1.46
CA GLN A 716 -18.26 -29.89 -1.93
C GLN A 716 -16.96 -30.67 -2.20
N TRP A 717 -16.84 -31.83 -1.55
CA TRP A 717 -15.66 -32.71 -1.66
C TRP A 717 -15.81 -33.77 -2.74
#